data_AF-A0A2E0W668-F1
#
_entry.id   AF-A0A2E0W668-F1
#
_cell.length_a   1.000
_cell.length_b   1.000
_cell.length_c   1.000
_cell.angle_alpha   90.00
_cell.angle_beta   90.00
_cell.angle_gamma   90.00
#
_symmetry.space_group_name_H-M   'P 1'
#
loop_
_entity.id
_entity.type
_entity.pdbx_description
1 polymer ?
#
loop_
_entity_poly.entity_id
_entity_poly.type
_entity_poly.pdbx_seq_one_letter_code
_entity_poly.pdbx_strand_id
1 'polypeptide(L)'
;MKTIILNDILTSLKQRITFAAFIVFIGLGFLTGFKFNISVGDELAVNSAYSIGFMIGLLSLTIILIATVFAFVLLFKEEDANFGLIIFSTPINKKEFAIARFLSYFIITLLGFFLLVIGYAVGLNLQSEAQMNPSFNLWHYLFPFIIFGIINSFMVSSIIFFISQKFKNKLLAALTGVLLYVFYMIGLMFSNAPFMAQSLPQSIFVQQISAAADIFGLSGYFFEAKDLTLLQRNNQVVPLSNYFLFNRLMIILFSLTAVYLGIRSFSFLPIYKGKSRVQNSTLKAEYLHTPFSTASSLFNLKTKLNAVFSFIKINSIYLFKSTAFTAVTLLLLFYLGVEMFDDIDKGIRLPQHYASSGLLAQTINSTFYFLGALLLVYFVNDIFWRSNASRFSIIESTTYFSKEKVFGHTGSIIVLILYLTFILILEAVTFQIIFNNPYFDWNAYYGVLVFNTFPLILLSLFLLLLNIVSKNKSAALGLSILFFLIFTTPISRSIIDNSLFRFLSGYRGNYSDFLGYGIYPNSFLLRLTFGFSIAGLLFLVYYYLKNKNKRIIKSIAISILVVTGFLSGSIYSEGYIPQDDESIIKEKVLYEKELRKYQNIPQPAINEVTAEIDLFPNEQSYRIRGNYIIQNKEDKSIDSILLNLPNDFKIISLIYRYKDEVISIDKPVSELILSKAITPNSFAELEFEISYKWHSVNGHNSFNAIVENGSFMRVSRYFPRFGYDEEMVIQDNNQRKKYGLGSATEIKPLESPKVKSDDFINLAMTISTPKNQTVVGTGELKKEWQQNGRNYFEYRAESIPFRFALSSAEYRIKSVEHNGIKIQVLYHPLHHNNVDHLIENTKLTLDYCINNFGPYPFQSVVFAEVSSFTEGFAGTAYPGVIFMTENMTFNANIKVEKNQDVVNELAGHETAHFWWGTNQIDPDYREGYAMLTESLAMYTEMMIYKKMYGKSKMLERLDIHRQIYDAEKGFNENISLLKATKDHPYLAYSKGAVVFVELSELIGEEQLNLALKNFLTKHKHPNAKPISTDLLTEIIEHSDEKYHAEIKLLFE
;
A
#
# COMPACT_ATOMS: atom_id res chain seq x y z
N MET A 1 -9.20 -33.08 38.86
CA MET A 1 -8.49 -32.16 37.95
C MET A 1 -7.64 -32.86 36.86
N LYS A 2 -6.57 -33.63 37.20
CA LYS A 2 -5.63 -34.24 36.22
C LYS A 2 -6.31 -35.06 35.10
N THR A 3 -7.29 -35.88 35.45
CA THR A 3 -8.02 -36.73 34.49
C THR A 3 -8.77 -35.93 33.42
N ILE A 4 -9.33 -34.78 33.79
CA ILE A 4 -10.06 -33.90 32.87
C ILE A 4 -9.09 -33.29 31.86
N ILE A 5 -7.96 -32.77 32.35
CA ILE A 5 -6.92 -32.16 31.50
C ILE A 5 -6.36 -33.21 30.52
N LEU A 6 -5.98 -34.38 31.03
CA LEU A 6 -5.46 -35.46 30.19
C LEU A 6 -6.49 -35.90 29.13
N ASN A 7 -7.75 -36.06 29.51
CA ASN A 7 -8.81 -36.42 28.59
C ASN A 7 -9.04 -35.35 27.51
N ASP A 8 -9.12 -34.08 27.88
CA ASP A 8 -9.32 -32.98 26.93
C ASP A 8 -8.16 -32.86 25.95
N ILE A 9 -6.91 -32.98 26.42
CA ILE A 9 -5.73 -32.97 25.56
C ILE A 9 -5.72 -34.18 24.62
N LEU A 10 -5.86 -35.40 25.16
CA LEU A 10 -5.84 -36.62 24.34
C LEU A 10 -6.99 -36.67 23.33
N THR A 11 -8.20 -36.26 23.72
CA THR A 11 -9.35 -36.22 22.82
C THR A 11 -9.15 -35.19 21.73
N SER A 12 -8.64 -34.00 22.06
CA SER A 12 -8.36 -32.96 21.07
C SER A 12 -7.28 -33.39 20.09
N LEU A 13 -6.18 -34.00 20.55
CA LEU A 13 -5.10 -34.49 19.69
C LEU A 13 -5.52 -35.66 18.79
N LYS A 14 -6.49 -36.49 19.21
CA LYS A 14 -7.05 -37.57 18.39
C LYS A 14 -8.05 -37.09 17.33
N GLN A 15 -8.54 -35.85 17.42
CA GLN A 15 -9.43 -35.30 16.39
C GLN A 15 -8.65 -34.96 15.12
N ARG A 16 -9.10 -35.50 13.98
CA ARG A 16 -8.50 -35.22 12.66
C ARG A 16 -8.44 -33.73 12.35
N ILE A 17 -9.42 -32.96 12.81
CA ILE A 17 -9.50 -31.50 12.60
C ILE A 17 -8.38 -30.78 13.34
N THR A 18 -8.10 -31.14 14.59
CA THR A 18 -7.00 -30.56 15.38
C THR A 18 -5.64 -30.85 14.74
N PHE A 19 -5.44 -32.09 14.28
CA PHE A 19 -4.19 -32.46 13.58
C PHE A 19 -4.02 -31.68 12.28
N ALA A 20 -5.08 -31.55 11.49
CA ALA A 20 -5.06 -30.71 10.28
C ALA A 20 -4.76 -29.24 10.62
N ALA A 21 -5.35 -28.69 11.68
CA ALA A 21 -5.08 -27.32 12.12
C ALA A 21 -3.62 -27.13 12.53
N PHE A 22 -3.02 -28.09 13.24
CA PHE A 22 -1.60 -28.05 13.61
C PHE A 22 -0.67 -28.08 12.39
N ILE A 23 -0.94 -28.93 11.40
CA ILE A 23 -0.19 -28.92 10.13
C ILE A 23 -0.30 -27.57 9.45
N VAL A 24 -1.50 -26.98 9.41
CA VAL A 24 -1.71 -25.65 8.83
C VAL A 24 -0.92 -24.59 9.59
N PHE A 25 -0.89 -24.61 10.92
CA PHE A 25 -0.11 -23.64 11.71
C PHE A 25 1.39 -23.78 11.48
N ILE A 26 1.92 -25.00 11.39
CA ILE A 26 3.34 -25.24 11.02
C ILE A 26 3.61 -24.71 9.61
N GLY A 27 2.75 -25.03 8.64
CA GLY A 27 2.90 -24.58 7.25
C GLY A 27 2.82 -23.06 7.10
N LEU A 28 1.89 -22.41 7.81
CA LEU A 28 1.78 -20.95 7.85
C LEU A 28 3.01 -20.32 8.49
N GLY A 29 3.49 -20.86 9.61
CA GLY A 29 4.75 -20.45 10.22
C GLY A 29 5.90 -20.56 9.23
N PHE A 30 6.05 -21.72 8.59
CA PHE A 30 7.10 -21.99 7.61
C PHE A 30 7.06 -21.01 6.44
N LEU A 31 5.90 -20.79 5.82
CA LEU A 31 5.76 -19.83 4.72
C LEU A 31 6.08 -18.40 5.18
N THR A 32 5.71 -18.05 6.41
CA THR A 32 6.03 -16.74 6.98
C THR A 32 7.54 -16.58 7.16
N GLY A 33 8.24 -17.57 7.71
CA GLY A 33 9.69 -17.52 7.85
C GLY A 33 10.43 -17.51 6.52
N PHE A 34 9.98 -18.36 5.59
CA PHE A 34 10.68 -18.62 4.33
C PHE A 34 10.46 -17.54 3.26
N LYS A 35 9.25 -16.98 3.16
CA LYS A 35 8.85 -16.09 2.04
C LYS A 35 8.26 -14.75 2.47
N PHE A 36 7.59 -14.68 3.61
CA PHE A 36 6.84 -13.48 4.04
C PHE A 36 7.41 -12.81 5.29
N ASN A 37 8.70 -12.96 5.57
CA ASN A 37 9.31 -12.20 6.64
C ASN A 37 9.43 -10.73 6.22
N ILE A 38 9.28 -9.84 7.19
CA ILE A 38 9.34 -8.40 6.99
C ILE A 38 10.74 -7.96 7.41
N SER A 39 11.52 -7.43 6.48
CA SER A 39 12.76 -6.73 6.82
C SER A 39 12.38 -5.41 7.51
N VAL A 40 13.00 -5.12 8.65
CA VAL A 40 12.73 -3.90 9.44
C VAL A 40 13.80 -2.82 9.20
N GLY A 41 14.82 -3.12 8.40
CA GLY A 41 15.89 -2.22 7.99
C GLY A 41 16.88 -2.96 7.10
N ASP A 42 17.45 -2.29 6.11
CA ASP A 42 18.28 -2.95 5.08
C ASP A 42 19.55 -3.60 5.66
N GLU A 43 20.07 -3.04 6.75
CA GLU A 43 21.28 -3.55 7.42
C GLU A 43 20.98 -4.45 8.63
N LEU A 44 19.70 -4.65 8.97
CA LEU A 44 19.28 -5.48 10.08
C LEU A 44 19.09 -6.93 9.61
N ALA A 45 19.81 -7.88 10.23
CA ALA A 45 19.65 -9.28 9.87
C ALA A 45 18.23 -9.78 10.16
N VAL A 46 17.67 -10.60 9.28
CA VAL A 46 16.30 -11.12 9.43
C VAL A 46 16.18 -12.07 10.62
N ASN A 47 17.27 -12.74 10.99
CA ASN A 47 17.39 -13.57 12.20
C ASN A 47 17.98 -12.79 13.41
N SER A 48 17.95 -11.45 13.39
CA SER A 48 18.34 -10.65 14.55
C SER A 48 17.38 -10.82 15.73
N ALA A 49 17.87 -10.51 16.93
CA ALA A 49 17.08 -10.50 18.15
C ALA A 49 15.84 -9.60 18.03
N TYR A 50 15.99 -8.43 17.40
CA TYR A 50 14.90 -7.51 17.17
C TYR A 50 13.90 -8.02 16.11
N SER A 51 14.37 -8.42 14.93
CA SER A 51 13.48 -8.90 13.85
C SER A 51 12.66 -10.12 14.27
N ILE A 52 13.27 -11.09 14.97
CA ILE A 52 12.55 -12.26 15.49
C ILE A 52 11.54 -11.85 16.55
N GLY A 53 11.91 -10.94 17.47
CA GLY A 53 11.00 -10.46 18.51
C GLY A 53 9.79 -9.73 17.94
N PHE A 54 10.02 -8.84 16.96
CA PHE A 54 8.99 -8.17 16.20
C PHE A 54 8.06 -9.17 15.49
N MET A 55 8.62 -10.11 14.72
CA MET A 55 7.83 -11.08 13.97
C MET A 55 7.02 -12.02 14.88
N ILE A 56 7.59 -12.51 15.98
CA ILE A 56 6.85 -13.33 16.95
C ILE A 56 5.76 -12.51 17.66
N GLY A 57 6.03 -11.25 17.97
CA GLY A 57 5.03 -10.33 18.51
C GLY A 57 3.85 -10.14 17.55
N LEU A 58 4.12 -9.92 16.27
CA LEU A 58 3.11 -9.80 15.21
C LEU A 58 2.33 -11.11 15.01
N LEU A 59 3.03 -12.24 14.93
CA LEU A 59 2.40 -13.55 14.83
C LEU A 59 1.52 -13.85 16.04
N SER A 60 1.82 -13.30 17.22
CA SER A 60 0.99 -13.50 18.42
C SER A 60 -0.45 -13.01 18.25
N LEU A 61 -0.75 -12.14 17.28
CA LEU A 61 -2.12 -11.77 16.94
C LEU A 61 -2.94 -12.95 16.42
N THR A 62 -2.31 -13.95 15.79
CA THR A 62 -2.99 -15.17 15.33
C THR A 62 -3.52 -16.01 16.49
N ILE A 63 -3.03 -15.79 17.72
CA ILE A 63 -3.55 -16.43 18.93
C ILE A 63 -5.05 -16.18 19.07
N ILE A 64 -5.56 -15.01 18.67
CA ILE A 64 -7.00 -14.71 18.65
C ILE A 64 -7.76 -15.77 17.86
N LEU A 65 -7.29 -16.08 16.64
CA LEU A 65 -7.90 -17.07 15.77
C LEU A 65 -7.77 -18.48 16.35
N ILE A 66 -6.57 -18.86 16.79
CA ILE A 66 -6.28 -20.17 17.37
C ILE A 66 -7.18 -20.42 18.59
N ALA A 67 -7.22 -19.47 19.51
CA ALA A 67 -8.04 -19.52 20.72
C ALA A 67 -9.53 -19.58 20.37
N THR A 68 -10.02 -18.80 19.41
CA THR A 68 -11.43 -18.80 19.03
C THR A 68 -11.85 -20.15 18.44
N VAL A 69 -11.03 -20.76 17.58
CA VAL A 69 -11.30 -22.07 16.99
C VAL A 69 -11.34 -23.16 18.08
N PHE A 70 -10.34 -23.18 18.98
CA PHE A 70 -10.30 -24.18 20.05
C PHE A 70 -11.35 -23.96 21.13
N ALA A 71 -11.87 -22.73 21.30
CA ALA A 71 -12.98 -22.47 22.21
C ALA A 71 -14.22 -23.30 21.82
N PHE A 72 -14.52 -23.42 20.52
CA PHE A 72 -15.64 -24.21 20.04
C PHE A 72 -15.47 -25.71 20.27
N VAL A 73 -14.23 -26.20 20.19
CA VAL A 73 -13.92 -27.61 20.40
C VAL A 73 -13.95 -27.99 21.89
N LEU A 74 -13.48 -27.10 22.77
CA LEU A 74 -13.23 -27.42 24.17
C LEU A 74 -14.24 -26.83 25.14
N LEU A 75 -14.63 -25.56 24.98
CA LEU A 75 -15.46 -24.85 25.96
C LEU A 75 -16.95 -25.20 25.84
N PHE A 76 -17.38 -25.62 24.65
CA PHE A 76 -18.76 -26.01 24.33
C PHE A 76 -18.92 -27.52 24.12
N LYS A 77 -17.86 -28.30 24.36
CA LYS A 77 -17.78 -29.75 24.09
C LYS A 77 -18.96 -30.53 24.66
N GLU A 78 -19.26 -30.33 25.94
CA GLU A 78 -20.32 -31.07 26.63
C GLU A 78 -21.73 -30.64 26.22
N GLU A 79 -21.89 -29.36 25.86
CA GLU A 79 -23.17 -28.81 25.37
C GLU A 79 -23.47 -29.34 23.95
N ASP A 80 -22.46 -29.36 23.07
CA ASP A 80 -22.58 -29.89 21.71
C ASP A 80 -22.88 -31.37 21.65
N ALA A 81 -22.27 -32.13 22.55
CA ALA A 81 -22.52 -33.57 22.68
C ALA A 81 -23.85 -33.89 23.38
N ASN A 82 -24.58 -32.87 23.89
CA ASN A 82 -25.72 -33.03 24.81
C ASN A 82 -25.42 -33.95 26.00
N PHE A 83 -24.17 -33.99 26.45
CA PHE A 83 -23.68 -34.91 27.47
C PHE A 83 -23.37 -34.21 28.81
N GLY A 84 -23.49 -32.87 28.85
CA GLY A 84 -23.22 -32.08 30.04
C GLY A 84 -24.01 -32.51 31.28
N LEU A 85 -25.31 -32.78 31.16
CA LEU A 85 -26.15 -33.18 32.29
C LEU A 85 -25.69 -34.49 32.95
N ILE A 86 -25.14 -35.43 32.17
CA ILE A 86 -24.63 -36.72 32.65
C ILE A 86 -23.29 -36.54 33.38
N ILE A 87 -22.39 -35.73 32.82
CA ILE A 87 -21.11 -35.44 33.46
C ILE A 87 -21.32 -34.64 34.75
N PHE A 88 -22.21 -33.65 34.73
CA PHE A 88 -22.43 -32.75 35.86
C PHE A 88 -23.25 -33.36 37.00
N SER A 89 -23.83 -34.56 36.83
CA SER A 89 -24.43 -35.35 37.91
C SER A 89 -23.42 -36.23 38.67
N THR A 90 -22.15 -36.28 38.24
CA THR A 90 -21.07 -36.99 38.93
C THR A 90 -20.48 -36.14 40.07
N PRO A 91 -19.71 -36.70 41.04
CA PRO A 91 -19.20 -35.95 42.19
C PRO A 91 -18.02 -35.00 41.86
N ILE A 92 -18.05 -34.35 40.70
CA ILE A 92 -17.01 -33.42 40.24
C ILE A 92 -17.20 -32.05 40.89
N ASN A 93 -16.12 -31.51 41.46
CA ASN A 93 -16.11 -30.15 41.98
C ASN A 93 -16.18 -29.12 40.83
N LYS A 94 -17.13 -28.19 40.93
CA LYS A 94 -17.38 -27.10 39.98
C LYS A 94 -16.13 -26.25 39.69
N LYS A 95 -15.43 -25.80 40.73
CA LYS A 95 -14.26 -24.92 40.57
C LYS A 95 -13.10 -25.68 39.92
N GLU A 96 -12.86 -26.90 40.36
CA GLU A 96 -11.81 -27.75 39.78
C GLU A 96 -12.09 -28.10 38.32
N PHE A 97 -13.35 -28.32 37.95
CA PHE A 97 -13.73 -28.56 36.55
C PHE A 97 -13.50 -27.33 35.68
N ALA A 98 -13.92 -26.15 36.15
CA ALA A 98 -13.72 -24.90 35.42
C ALA A 98 -12.22 -24.57 35.23
N ILE A 99 -11.40 -24.75 36.28
CA ILE A 99 -9.94 -24.56 36.22
C ILE A 99 -9.31 -25.57 35.26
N ALA A 100 -9.66 -26.86 35.37
CA ALA A 100 -9.16 -27.89 34.47
C ALA A 100 -9.50 -27.56 33.01
N ARG A 101 -10.74 -27.13 32.74
CA ARG A 101 -11.20 -26.78 31.39
C ARG A 101 -10.44 -25.60 30.81
N PHE A 102 -10.26 -24.56 31.62
CA PHE A 102 -9.48 -23.39 31.21
C PHE A 102 -8.02 -23.75 30.92
N LEU A 103 -7.37 -24.53 31.79
CA LEU A 103 -5.98 -24.97 31.58
C LEU A 103 -5.82 -25.81 30.32
N SER A 104 -6.72 -26.76 30.06
CA SER A 104 -6.72 -27.54 28.80
C SER A 104 -6.82 -26.63 27.57
N TYR A 105 -7.72 -25.65 27.62
CA TYR A 105 -7.95 -24.70 26.54
C TYR A 105 -6.74 -23.79 26.29
N PHE A 106 -6.16 -23.25 27.35
CA PHE A 106 -4.94 -22.44 27.28
C PHE A 106 -3.76 -23.26 26.74
N ILE A 107 -3.51 -24.47 27.23
CA ILE A 107 -2.39 -25.32 26.80
C ILE A 107 -2.50 -25.66 25.31
N ILE A 108 -3.68 -26.04 24.82
CA ILE A 108 -3.86 -26.37 23.40
C ILE A 108 -3.69 -25.13 22.51
N THR A 109 -4.17 -23.97 22.97
CA THR A 109 -3.97 -22.69 22.27
C THR A 109 -2.49 -22.34 22.19
N LEU A 110 -1.77 -22.42 23.32
CA LEU A 110 -0.34 -22.16 23.40
C LEU A 110 0.47 -23.14 22.55
N LEU A 111 0.10 -24.42 22.53
CA LEU A 111 0.72 -25.43 21.67
C LEU A 111 0.52 -25.11 20.18
N GLY A 112 -0.68 -24.67 19.79
CA GLY A 112 -0.94 -24.23 18.42
C GLY A 112 -0.02 -23.08 18.00
N PHE A 113 0.16 -22.08 18.87
CA PHE A 113 1.07 -20.97 18.62
C PHE A 113 2.55 -21.39 18.63
N PHE A 114 2.94 -22.28 19.55
CA PHE A 114 4.29 -22.84 19.60
C PHE A 114 4.67 -23.56 18.30
N LEU A 115 3.76 -24.36 17.74
CA LEU A 115 3.96 -25.02 16.44
C LEU A 115 4.11 -24.03 15.29
N LEU A 116 3.38 -22.91 15.33
CA LEU A 116 3.53 -21.82 14.39
C LEU A 116 4.91 -21.16 14.50
N VAL A 117 5.38 -20.88 15.71
CA VAL A 117 6.73 -20.31 15.94
C VAL A 117 7.84 -21.28 15.52
N ILE A 118 7.67 -22.60 15.73
CA ILE A 118 8.59 -23.61 15.19
C ILE A 118 8.61 -23.56 13.66
N GLY A 119 7.43 -23.53 13.03
CA GLY A 119 7.32 -23.38 11.58
C GLY A 119 8.08 -22.15 11.09
N TYR A 120 7.87 -21.00 11.74
CA TYR A 120 8.56 -19.75 11.45
C TYR A 120 10.08 -19.87 11.59
N ALA A 121 10.57 -20.40 12.70
CA ALA A 121 12.01 -20.58 12.92
C ALA A 121 12.63 -21.49 11.84
N VAL A 122 11.97 -22.61 11.52
CA VAL A 122 12.46 -23.53 10.46
C VAL A 122 12.43 -22.87 9.10
N GLY A 123 11.33 -22.19 8.74
CA GLY A 123 11.20 -21.49 7.47
C GLY A 123 12.24 -20.39 7.30
N LEU A 124 12.49 -19.61 8.35
CA LEU A 124 13.47 -18.55 8.35
C LEU A 124 14.89 -19.10 8.14
N ASN A 125 15.31 -20.09 8.92
CA ASN A 125 16.68 -20.65 8.80
C ASN A 125 16.92 -21.44 7.50
N LEU A 126 15.88 -21.76 6.73
CA LEU A 126 16.00 -22.40 5.42
C LEU A 126 16.00 -21.41 4.26
N GLN A 127 15.74 -20.13 4.52
CA GLN A 127 15.80 -19.09 3.51
C GLN A 127 17.27 -18.75 3.19
N SER A 128 17.62 -18.71 1.91
CA SER A 128 18.99 -18.42 1.44
C SER A 128 19.18 -17.01 0.88
N GLU A 129 18.10 -16.25 0.74
CA GLU A 129 18.07 -14.96 0.01
C GLU A 129 18.19 -13.73 0.92
N ALA A 130 18.17 -13.90 2.24
CA ALA A 130 18.14 -12.81 3.21
C ALA A 130 19.49 -12.59 3.91
N GLN A 131 19.77 -11.35 4.33
CA GLN A 131 20.89 -11.05 5.22
C GLN A 131 20.66 -11.69 6.60
N MET A 132 21.56 -12.59 6.99
CA MET A 132 21.46 -13.35 8.23
C MET A 132 22.76 -13.27 9.03
N ASN A 133 22.61 -13.17 10.35
CA ASN A 133 23.68 -13.44 11.28
C ASN A 133 24.14 -14.90 11.14
N PRO A 134 25.44 -15.17 11.22
CA PRO A 134 26.01 -16.50 10.94
C PRO A 134 25.68 -17.55 12.01
N SER A 135 25.16 -17.16 13.18
CA SER A 135 24.89 -18.08 14.28
C SER A 135 23.40 -18.12 14.64
N PHE A 136 22.87 -19.33 14.84
CA PHE A 136 21.53 -19.52 15.38
C PHE A 136 21.54 -19.30 16.89
N ASN A 137 20.71 -18.39 17.39
CA ASN A 137 20.54 -18.14 18.81
C ASN A 137 19.12 -18.50 19.26
N LEU A 138 19.00 -19.58 20.05
CA LEU A 138 17.72 -20.06 20.56
C LEU A 138 17.00 -19.02 21.44
N TRP A 139 17.75 -18.19 22.16
CA TRP A 139 17.18 -17.20 23.07
C TRP A 139 16.41 -16.11 22.32
N HIS A 140 16.82 -15.79 21.09
CA HIS A 140 16.10 -14.84 20.23
C HIS A 140 14.67 -15.28 19.92
N TYR A 141 14.38 -16.59 19.93
CA TYR A 141 13.03 -17.14 19.72
C TYR A 141 12.31 -17.40 21.04
N LEU A 142 13.01 -17.95 22.03
CA LEU A 142 12.42 -18.35 23.30
C LEU A 142 11.93 -17.14 24.11
N PHE A 143 12.71 -16.06 24.14
CA PHE A 143 12.35 -14.85 24.90
C PHE A 143 11.06 -14.20 24.37
N PRO A 144 10.92 -13.87 23.07
CA PRO A 144 9.65 -13.37 22.53
C PRO A 144 8.50 -14.38 22.64
N PHE A 145 8.75 -15.69 22.57
CA PHE A 145 7.70 -16.68 22.81
C PHE A 145 7.17 -16.63 24.25
N ILE A 146 8.02 -16.39 25.24
CA ILE A 146 7.59 -16.21 26.63
C ILE A 146 6.78 -14.92 26.77
N ILE A 147 7.30 -13.80 26.25
CA ILE A 147 6.71 -12.47 26.45
C ILE A 147 5.43 -12.25 25.64
N PHE A 148 5.39 -12.71 24.38
CA PHE A 148 4.22 -12.58 23.52
C PHE A 148 3.40 -13.86 23.51
N GLY A 149 4.01 -15.01 23.25
CA GLY A 149 3.28 -16.27 23.11
C GLY A 149 2.51 -16.70 24.36
N ILE A 150 3.20 -16.82 25.50
CA ILE A 150 2.58 -17.28 26.75
C ILE A 150 1.60 -16.24 27.29
N ILE A 151 2.02 -14.98 27.41
CA ILE A 151 1.18 -13.91 27.99
C ILE A 151 -0.05 -13.64 27.13
N ASN A 152 0.10 -13.50 25.80
CA ASN A 152 -1.03 -13.19 24.93
C ASN A 152 -1.96 -14.41 24.80
N SER A 153 -1.44 -15.65 24.77
CA SER A 153 -2.29 -16.86 24.86
C SER A 153 -3.09 -16.90 26.14
N PHE A 154 -2.46 -16.54 27.27
CA PHE A 154 -3.13 -16.53 28.56
C PHE A 154 -4.25 -15.48 28.56
N MET A 155 -3.96 -14.26 28.11
CA MET A 155 -4.93 -13.18 28.01
C MET A 155 -6.12 -13.52 27.12
N VAL A 156 -5.87 -13.90 25.87
CA VAL A 156 -6.93 -14.18 24.89
C VAL A 156 -7.80 -15.35 25.38
N SER A 157 -7.18 -16.44 25.84
CA SER A 157 -7.93 -17.58 26.39
C SER A 157 -8.76 -17.18 27.62
N SER A 158 -8.25 -16.29 28.48
CA SER A 158 -8.95 -15.85 29.69
C SER A 158 -10.24 -15.08 29.38
N ILE A 159 -10.16 -14.14 28.43
CA ILE A 159 -11.30 -13.31 28.02
C ILE A 159 -12.35 -14.15 27.31
N ILE A 160 -11.95 -14.97 26.33
CA ILE A 160 -12.87 -15.84 25.59
C ILE A 160 -13.50 -16.87 26.55
N PHE A 161 -12.73 -17.41 27.49
CA PHE A 161 -13.26 -18.32 28.51
C PHE A 161 -14.32 -17.64 29.37
N PHE A 162 -14.06 -16.42 29.89
CA PHE A 162 -15.03 -15.67 30.67
C PHE A 162 -16.34 -15.46 29.93
N ILE A 163 -16.29 -14.94 28.69
CA ILE A 163 -17.48 -14.71 27.87
C ILE A 163 -18.20 -16.02 27.57
N SER A 164 -17.46 -17.07 27.19
CA SER A 164 -18.03 -18.38 26.88
C SER A 164 -18.79 -18.96 28.08
N GLN A 165 -18.23 -18.88 29.29
CA GLN A 165 -18.87 -19.42 30.49
C GLN A 165 -20.04 -18.56 30.97
N LYS A 166 -19.94 -17.23 30.89
CA LYS A 166 -21.00 -16.31 31.34
C LYS A 166 -22.23 -16.37 30.45
N PHE A 167 -22.05 -16.41 29.13
CA PHE A 167 -23.16 -16.29 28.19
C PHE A 167 -23.59 -17.61 27.54
N LYS A 168 -22.75 -18.66 27.62
CA LYS A 168 -23.03 -19.97 27.02
C LYS A 168 -23.48 -19.87 25.56
N ASN A 169 -22.82 -18.99 24.81
CA ASN A 169 -23.16 -18.69 23.43
C ASN A 169 -21.90 -18.64 22.57
N LYS A 170 -21.78 -19.61 21.65
CA LYS A 170 -20.66 -19.70 20.70
C LYS A 170 -20.47 -18.44 19.88
N LEU A 171 -21.56 -17.80 19.49
CA LEU A 171 -21.46 -16.58 18.69
C LEU A 171 -20.80 -15.46 19.49
N LEU A 172 -21.15 -15.28 20.76
CA LEU A 172 -20.53 -14.24 21.60
C LEU A 172 -19.04 -14.54 21.84
N ALA A 173 -18.65 -15.82 21.94
CA ALA A 173 -17.25 -16.20 22.00
C ALA A 173 -16.49 -15.85 20.70
N ALA A 174 -17.07 -16.13 19.53
CA ALA A 174 -16.49 -15.70 18.24
C ALA A 174 -16.39 -14.18 18.13
N LEU A 175 -17.47 -13.47 18.44
CA LEU A 175 -17.51 -12.01 18.41
C LEU A 175 -16.48 -11.39 19.35
N THR A 176 -16.23 -12.00 20.50
CA THR A 176 -15.18 -11.54 21.42
C THR A 176 -13.80 -11.66 20.78
N GLY A 177 -13.50 -12.75 20.06
CA GLY A 177 -12.26 -12.88 19.31
C GLY A 177 -12.10 -11.75 18.28
N VAL A 178 -13.14 -11.50 17.47
CA VAL A 178 -13.09 -10.42 16.47
C VAL A 178 -12.98 -9.03 17.14
N LEU A 179 -13.71 -8.79 18.23
CA LEU A 179 -13.62 -7.54 18.98
C LEU A 179 -12.24 -7.33 19.61
N LEU A 180 -11.57 -8.38 20.09
CA LEU A 180 -10.19 -8.26 20.58
C LEU A 180 -9.24 -7.80 19.48
N TYR A 181 -9.41 -8.33 18.27
CA TYR A 181 -8.63 -7.89 17.12
C TYR A 181 -8.96 -6.44 16.77
N VAL A 182 -10.23 -6.06 16.71
CA VAL A 182 -10.64 -4.69 16.40
C VAL A 182 -10.19 -3.70 17.47
N PHE A 183 -10.35 -4.00 18.75
CA PHE A 183 -9.83 -3.14 19.82
C PHE A 183 -8.32 -2.99 19.77
N TYR A 184 -7.60 -4.04 19.39
CA TYR A 184 -6.17 -3.92 19.12
C TYR A 184 -5.89 -2.99 17.93
N MET A 185 -6.60 -3.14 16.80
CA MET A 185 -6.44 -2.25 15.64
C MET A 185 -6.77 -0.79 15.96
N ILE A 186 -7.81 -0.53 16.76
CA ILE A 186 -8.11 0.81 17.29
C ILE A 186 -6.96 1.33 18.13
N GLY A 187 -6.46 0.49 19.04
CA GLY A 187 -5.29 0.79 19.85
C GLY A 187 -4.14 1.22 18.98
N LEU A 188 -3.84 0.44 17.92
CA LEU A 188 -2.81 0.74 16.92
C LEU A 188 -3.02 2.06 16.18
N MET A 189 -4.26 2.39 15.80
CA MET A 189 -4.61 3.63 15.12
C MET A 189 -4.37 4.83 16.04
N PHE A 190 -4.97 4.85 17.23
CA PHE A 190 -4.73 5.96 18.17
C PHE A 190 -3.28 6.00 18.67
N SER A 191 -2.57 4.87 18.61
CA SER A 191 -1.15 4.76 18.89
C SER A 191 -0.23 4.93 17.69
N ASN A 192 -0.71 5.28 16.48
CA ASN A 192 0.05 5.29 15.21
C ASN A 192 1.25 4.34 15.24
N ALA A 193 1.00 3.07 15.56
CA ALA A 193 2.09 2.15 15.82
C ALA A 193 2.92 1.97 14.53
N PRO A 194 4.26 1.85 14.63
CA PRO A 194 5.18 1.85 13.48
C PRO A 194 4.84 0.84 12.37
N PHE A 195 4.04 -0.18 12.70
CA PHE A 195 3.66 -1.24 11.78
C PHE A 195 2.54 -0.87 10.78
N MET A 196 1.63 0.05 11.14
CA MET A 196 0.50 0.44 10.27
C MET A 196 0.78 1.74 9.52
N ALA A 197 1.72 2.54 10.03
CA ALA A 197 2.04 3.84 9.53
C ALA A 197 3.42 3.81 8.87
N GLN A 198 3.43 3.89 7.53
CA GLN A 198 4.49 4.65 6.83
C GLN A 198 4.43 6.16 7.17
N SER A 199 3.62 6.54 8.16
CA SER A 199 3.20 7.89 8.51
C SER A 199 3.55 8.22 9.96
N LEU A 200 4.80 8.66 10.13
CA LEU A 200 5.21 9.75 11.02
C LEU A 200 5.33 9.44 12.53
N PRO A 201 6.36 9.98 13.18
CA PRO A 201 6.56 9.78 14.60
C PRO A 201 5.44 10.45 15.41
N GLN A 202 4.97 9.71 16.42
CA GLN A 202 4.04 10.23 17.41
C GLN A 202 4.74 11.13 18.42
N SER A 203 3.96 12.03 19.03
CA SER A 203 4.39 12.66 20.28
C SER A 203 4.75 11.59 21.31
N ILE A 204 5.81 11.84 22.08
CA ILE A 204 6.35 10.91 23.07
C ILE A 204 5.28 10.48 24.08
N PHE A 205 4.37 11.39 24.45
CA PHE A 205 3.27 11.11 25.37
C PHE A 205 2.31 10.06 24.83
N VAL A 206 1.93 10.14 23.56
CA VAL A 206 1.06 9.14 22.94
C VAL A 206 1.78 7.80 22.87
N GLN A 207 3.07 7.77 22.50
CA GLN A 207 3.84 6.52 22.50
C GLN A 207 3.88 5.85 23.88
N GLN A 208 3.99 6.64 24.97
CA GLN A 208 3.95 6.11 26.34
C GLN A 208 2.58 5.51 26.70
N ILE A 209 1.48 6.18 26.34
CA ILE A 209 0.13 5.65 26.52
C ILE A 209 -0.02 4.34 25.76
N SER A 210 0.41 4.31 24.51
CA SER A 210 0.37 3.14 23.63
C SER A 210 1.16 1.98 24.20
N ALA A 211 2.40 2.24 24.63
CA ALA A 211 3.26 1.26 25.29
C ALA A 211 2.61 0.67 26.54
N ALA A 212 1.87 1.48 27.31
CA ALA A 212 1.15 1.02 28.49
C ALA A 212 -0.16 0.28 28.17
N ALA A 213 -0.93 0.72 27.17
CA ALA A 213 -2.30 0.26 26.90
C ALA A 213 -2.38 -0.93 25.93
N ASP A 214 -1.35 -1.18 25.13
CA ASP A 214 -1.35 -2.25 24.12
C ASP A 214 -1.48 -3.64 24.76
N ILE A 215 -2.61 -4.29 24.50
CA ILE A 215 -2.94 -5.60 25.06
C ILE A 215 -2.03 -6.73 24.54
N PHE A 216 -1.44 -6.59 23.36
CA PHE A 216 -0.48 -7.55 22.79
C PHE A 216 0.97 -7.19 23.06
N GLY A 217 1.27 -5.92 23.35
CA GLY A 217 2.56 -5.45 23.90
C GLY A 217 3.60 -5.05 22.88
N LEU A 218 3.23 -4.99 21.60
CA LEU A 218 4.11 -4.58 20.52
C LEU A 218 4.52 -3.11 20.64
N SER A 219 3.61 -2.24 21.07
CA SER A 219 3.87 -0.82 21.30
C SER A 219 4.93 -0.61 22.39
N GLY A 220 4.88 -1.39 23.47
CA GLY A 220 5.90 -1.36 24.53
C GLY A 220 7.26 -1.86 24.05
N TYR A 221 7.25 -2.89 23.20
CA TYR A 221 8.46 -3.42 22.57
C TYR A 221 9.13 -2.39 21.64
N PHE A 222 8.36 -1.67 20.82
CA PHE A 222 8.90 -0.61 19.95
C PHE A 222 9.41 0.58 20.77
N PHE A 223 8.66 1.00 21.78
CA PHE A 223 9.03 2.14 22.60
C PHE A 223 10.36 1.92 23.32
N GLU A 224 10.62 0.71 23.82
CA GLU A 224 11.88 0.39 24.49
C GLU A 224 13.02 0.16 23.48
N ALA A 225 12.72 -0.32 22.28
CA ALA A 225 13.72 -0.58 21.25
C ALA A 225 14.21 0.68 20.52
N LYS A 226 13.47 1.80 20.58
CA LYS A 226 13.77 3.01 19.81
C LYS A 226 15.19 3.54 20.05
N ASP A 227 15.70 3.42 21.27
CA ASP A 227 17.01 3.94 21.69
C ASP A 227 18.16 2.93 21.46
N LEU A 228 17.86 1.74 20.95
CA LEU A 228 18.87 0.70 20.67
C LEU A 228 19.60 0.98 19.36
N THR A 229 20.92 0.79 19.37
CA THR A 229 21.76 0.85 18.16
C THR A 229 21.55 -0.37 17.26
N LEU A 230 21.96 -0.28 15.99
CA LEU A 230 21.90 -1.38 15.04
C LEU A 230 22.60 -2.65 15.57
N LEU A 231 23.77 -2.51 16.21
CA LEU A 231 24.50 -3.63 16.81
C LEU A 231 23.72 -4.28 17.96
N GLN A 232 23.06 -3.47 18.79
CA GLN A 232 22.22 -3.96 19.89
C GLN A 232 21.00 -4.68 19.36
N ARG A 233 20.30 -4.13 18.37
CA ARG A 233 19.12 -4.77 17.75
C ARG A 233 19.44 -6.09 17.06
N ASN A 234 20.65 -6.20 16.48
CA ASN A 234 21.13 -7.44 15.89
C ASN A 234 21.34 -8.55 16.93
N ASN A 235 21.95 -8.24 18.07
CA ASN A 235 22.50 -9.24 18.98
C ASN A 235 21.74 -9.40 20.30
N GLN A 236 21.14 -8.33 20.82
CA GLN A 236 20.52 -8.25 22.14
C GLN A 236 19.00 -8.21 22.02
N VAL A 237 18.32 -9.03 22.84
CA VAL A 237 16.86 -8.96 22.95
C VAL A 237 16.44 -7.64 23.59
N VAL A 238 15.32 -7.08 23.12
CA VAL A 238 14.76 -5.85 23.69
C VAL A 238 14.50 -6.05 25.19
N PRO A 239 15.04 -5.19 26.06
CA PRO A 239 14.93 -5.39 27.50
C PRO A 239 13.48 -5.26 27.95
N LEU A 240 13.07 -6.13 28.89
CA LEU A 240 11.77 -6.03 29.53
C LEU A 240 11.84 -5.04 30.69
N SER A 241 11.83 -3.75 30.37
CA SER A 241 11.94 -2.63 31.33
C SER A 241 10.81 -1.62 31.16
N ASN A 242 10.74 -0.64 32.08
CA ASN A 242 9.89 0.54 31.99
C ASN A 242 8.42 0.24 31.63
N TYR A 243 7.91 0.89 30.58
CA TYR A 243 6.54 0.74 30.10
C TYR A 243 6.26 -0.66 29.57
N PHE A 244 7.24 -1.33 28.96
CA PHE A 244 7.06 -2.69 28.45
C PHE A 244 6.82 -3.67 29.60
N LEU A 245 7.64 -3.62 30.65
CA LEU A 245 7.44 -4.44 31.86
C LEU A 245 6.10 -4.12 32.55
N PHE A 246 5.80 -2.83 32.75
CA PHE A 246 4.55 -2.39 33.36
C PHE A 246 3.34 -2.94 32.62
N ASN A 247 3.33 -2.83 31.29
CA ASN A 247 2.28 -3.35 30.44
C ASN A 247 2.11 -4.89 30.60
N ARG A 248 3.19 -5.67 30.51
CA ARG A 248 3.11 -7.14 30.63
C ARG A 248 2.54 -7.56 31.99
N LEU A 249 2.91 -6.88 33.08
CA LEU A 249 2.36 -7.13 34.42
C LEU A 249 0.86 -6.79 34.52
N MET A 250 0.45 -5.65 33.96
CA MET A 250 -0.96 -5.24 33.92
C MET A 250 -1.83 -6.21 33.14
N ILE A 251 -1.36 -6.70 31.98
CA ILE A 251 -2.08 -7.68 31.18
C ILE A 251 -2.20 -9.03 31.90
N ILE A 252 -1.16 -9.48 32.61
CA ILE A 252 -1.25 -10.69 33.44
C ILE A 252 -2.31 -10.52 34.54
N LEU A 253 -2.30 -9.39 35.24
CA LEU A 253 -3.28 -9.10 36.30
C LEU A 253 -4.72 -9.06 35.77
N PHE A 254 -4.91 -8.41 34.62
CA PHE A 254 -6.20 -8.39 33.93
C PHE A 254 -6.67 -9.78 33.52
N SER A 255 -5.76 -10.60 32.99
CA SER A 255 -6.04 -11.98 32.58
C SER A 255 -6.43 -12.85 33.77
N LEU A 256 -5.72 -12.77 34.89
CA LEU A 256 -6.07 -13.46 36.13
C LEU A 256 -7.47 -13.08 36.63
N THR A 257 -7.82 -11.79 36.53
CA THR A 257 -9.16 -11.28 36.87
C THR A 257 -10.23 -11.89 35.95
N ALA A 258 -9.98 -11.94 34.63
CA ALA A 258 -10.89 -12.57 33.68
C ALA A 258 -11.08 -14.07 33.94
N VAL A 259 -10.01 -14.82 34.25
CA VAL A 259 -10.10 -16.24 34.65
C VAL A 259 -10.94 -16.40 35.90
N TYR A 260 -10.70 -15.58 36.93
CA TYR A 260 -11.46 -15.60 38.18
C TYR A 260 -12.96 -15.37 37.92
N LEU A 261 -13.30 -14.37 37.11
CA LEU A 261 -14.67 -14.09 36.70
C LEU A 261 -15.28 -15.24 35.87
N GLY A 262 -14.50 -15.87 35.00
CA GLY A 262 -14.91 -17.05 34.22
C GLY A 262 -15.24 -18.25 35.09
N ILE A 263 -14.38 -18.55 36.09
CA ILE A 263 -14.61 -19.63 37.06
C ILE A 263 -15.86 -19.33 37.89
N ARG A 264 -16.07 -18.08 38.32
CA ARG A 264 -17.26 -17.67 39.07
C ARG A 264 -18.54 -17.77 38.23
N SER A 265 -18.45 -17.46 36.94
CA SER A 265 -19.58 -17.48 36.00
C SER A 265 -19.94 -18.88 35.51
N PHE A 266 -19.04 -19.86 35.63
CA PHE A 266 -19.30 -21.25 35.26
C PHE A 266 -20.56 -21.77 35.97
N SER A 267 -21.36 -22.60 35.29
CA SER A 267 -22.58 -23.22 35.85
C SER A 267 -22.75 -24.63 35.28
N PHE A 268 -23.18 -25.56 36.13
CA PHE A 268 -23.57 -26.92 35.72
C PHE A 268 -24.98 -26.97 35.13
N LEU A 269 -25.82 -25.97 35.41
CA LEU A 269 -27.18 -25.90 34.91
C LEU A 269 -27.22 -25.14 33.57
N PRO A 270 -27.92 -25.66 32.55
CA PRO A 270 -28.17 -24.91 31.32
C PRO A 270 -29.03 -23.67 31.62
N ILE A 271 -28.73 -22.55 30.95
CA ILE A 271 -29.51 -21.32 31.07
C ILE A 271 -30.82 -21.53 30.29
N TYR A 272 -31.90 -21.89 30.99
CA TYR A 272 -33.24 -21.91 30.42
C TYR A 272 -33.69 -20.46 30.19
N LYS A 273 -33.55 -19.94 28.96
CA LYS A 273 -34.22 -18.71 28.53
C LYS A 273 -35.72 -19.00 28.35
N GLY A 274 -36.43 -18.93 29.45
CA GLY A 274 -37.88 -18.99 29.49
C GLY A 274 -38.35 -19.39 30.88
N LYS A 275 -39.10 -18.49 31.55
CA LYS A 275 -40.15 -18.98 32.43
C LYS A 275 -41.07 -19.78 31.51
N SER A 276 -40.93 -21.11 31.50
CA SER A 276 -42.02 -21.96 31.11
C SER A 276 -43.15 -21.59 32.06
N ARG A 277 -44.03 -20.69 31.61
CA ARG A 277 -45.36 -20.59 32.16
C ARG A 277 -45.91 -21.96 31.80
N VAL A 278 -45.88 -22.89 32.75
CA VAL A 278 -46.60 -24.15 32.64
C VAL A 278 -48.05 -23.73 32.55
N GLN A 279 -48.49 -23.48 31.32
CA GLN A 279 -49.89 -23.37 31.02
C GLN A 279 -50.35 -24.81 31.15
N ASN A 280 -50.91 -25.15 32.32
CA ASN A 280 -51.67 -26.37 32.50
C ASN A 280 -52.82 -26.30 31.48
N SER A 281 -52.56 -26.79 30.27
CA SER A 281 -53.62 -26.94 29.28
C SER A 281 -54.45 -28.14 29.71
N THR A 282 -55.58 -27.87 30.34
CA THR A 282 -56.71 -28.80 30.43
C THR A 282 -57.43 -28.88 29.08
N LEU A 283 -56.69 -28.99 27.98
CA LEU A 283 -57.30 -29.26 26.68
C LEU A 283 -57.51 -30.77 26.58
N LYS A 284 -58.70 -31.22 26.96
CA LYS A 284 -59.27 -32.42 26.36
C LYS A 284 -59.29 -32.18 24.86
N ALA A 285 -58.52 -32.95 24.10
CA ALA A 285 -58.58 -32.92 22.66
C ALA A 285 -59.93 -33.50 22.21
N GLU A 286 -60.93 -32.63 22.03
CA GLU A 286 -62.06 -32.95 21.17
C GLU A 286 -61.57 -32.86 19.73
N TYR A 287 -61.47 -34.02 19.09
CA TYR A 287 -61.23 -34.13 17.66
C TYR A 287 -62.49 -33.67 16.92
N LEU A 288 -62.63 -32.37 16.71
CA LEU A 288 -63.55 -31.85 15.70
C LEU A 288 -63.06 -32.32 14.33
N HIS A 289 -63.88 -33.11 13.64
CA HIS A 289 -63.71 -33.45 12.23
C HIS A 289 -63.83 -32.15 11.40
N THR A 290 -62.74 -31.41 11.26
CA THR A 290 -62.66 -30.33 10.27
C THR A 290 -62.58 -30.97 8.88
N PRO A 291 -63.55 -30.71 7.97
CA PRO A 291 -63.42 -31.17 6.59
C PRO A 291 -62.17 -30.51 5.99
N PHE A 292 -61.22 -31.33 5.55
CA PHE A 292 -60.05 -30.82 4.83
C PHE A 292 -60.52 -30.36 3.44
N SER A 293 -60.31 -29.09 3.13
CA SER A 293 -60.49 -28.56 1.78
C SER A 293 -59.20 -28.79 1.00
N THR A 294 -59.30 -29.38 -0.19
CA THR A 294 -58.17 -29.51 -1.11
C THR A 294 -57.95 -28.16 -1.80
N ALA A 295 -56.83 -27.50 -1.52
CA ALA A 295 -56.43 -26.33 -2.28
C ALA A 295 -55.93 -26.76 -3.66
N SER A 296 -56.41 -26.14 -4.74
CA SER A 296 -55.91 -26.38 -6.09
C SER A 296 -54.45 -25.94 -6.19
N SER A 297 -53.54 -26.86 -6.53
CA SER A 297 -52.13 -26.56 -6.72
C SER A 297 -51.86 -26.04 -8.14
N LEU A 298 -51.41 -24.79 -8.24
CA LEU A 298 -50.98 -24.18 -9.50
C LEU A 298 -49.47 -24.39 -9.68
N PHE A 299 -49.06 -24.99 -10.80
CA PHE A 299 -47.64 -25.23 -11.12
C PHE A 299 -47.26 -24.47 -12.40
N ASN A 300 -46.98 -23.18 -12.26
CA ASN A 300 -46.59 -22.30 -13.35
C ASN A 300 -45.29 -21.52 -13.03
N LEU A 301 -44.80 -20.73 -13.99
CA LEU A 301 -43.60 -19.92 -13.80
C LEU A 301 -43.76 -18.91 -12.65
N LYS A 302 -44.96 -18.35 -12.46
CA LYS A 302 -45.28 -17.41 -11.38
C LYS A 302 -45.13 -18.07 -10.01
N THR A 303 -45.65 -19.29 -9.82
CA THR A 303 -45.50 -20.04 -8.55
C THR A 303 -44.05 -20.46 -8.31
N LYS A 304 -43.29 -20.74 -9.37
CA LYS A 304 -41.85 -21.00 -9.30
C LYS A 304 -41.07 -19.77 -8.79
N LEU A 305 -41.34 -18.60 -9.36
CA LEU A 305 -40.72 -17.34 -8.91
C LEU A 305 -41.13 -16.99 -7.48
N ASN A 306 -42.40 -17.18 -7.12
CA ASN A 306 -42.88 -16.98 -5.75
C ASN A 306 -42.15 -17.90 -4.75
N ALA A 307 -41.81 -19.14 -5.14
CA ALA A 307 -41.01 -20.03 -4.30
C ALA A 307 -39.58 -19.49 -4.10
N VAL A 308 -38.93 -18.97 -5.15
CA VAL A 308 -37.62 -18.29 -5.04
C VAL A 308 -37.69 -17.10 -4.10
N PHE A 309 -38.67 -16.20 -4.29
CA PHE A 309 -38.87 -15.05 -3.40
C PHE A 309 -39.18 -15.45 -1.96
N SER A 310 -39.92 -16.55 -1.75
CA SER A 310 -40.17 -17.10 -0.42
C SER A 310 -38.87 -17.54 0.26
N PHE A 311 -38.00 -18.26 -0.46
CA PHE A 311 -36.67 -18.60 0.04
C PHE A 311 -35.82 -17.36 0.34
N ILE A 312 -35.80 -16.36 -0.56
CA ILE A 312 -35.09 -15.10 -0.35
C ILE A 312 -35.59 -14.41 0.92
N LYS A 313 -36.90 -14.29 1.08
CA LYS A 313 -37.54 -13.65 2.25
C LYS A 313 -37.17 -14.39 3.53
N ILE A 314 -37.32 -15.71 3.59
CA ILE A 314 -37.03 -16.51 4.79
C ILE A 314 -35.54 -16.44 5.16
N ASN A 315 -34.66 -16.57 4.17
CA ASN A 315 -33.22 -16.47 4.39
C ASN A 315 -32.80 -15.06 4.82
N SER A 316 -33.37 -14.01 4.21
CA SER A 316 -33.11 -12.63 4.61
C SER A 316 -33.57 -12.38 6.04
N ILE A 317 -34.80 -12.79 6.40
CA ILE A 317 -35.28 -12.67 7.79
C ILE A 317 -34.34 -13.39 8.76
N TYR A 318 -33.86 -14.58 8.41
CA TYR A 318 -32.89 -15.31 9.23
C TYR A 318 -31.56 -14.55 9.38
N LEU A 319 -30.99 -14.08 8.28
CA LEU A 319 -29.73 -13.34 8.27
C LEU A 319 -29.82 -12.04 9.09
N PHE A 320 -30.76 -11.17 8.71
CA PHE A 320 -30.87 -9.82 9.27
C PHE A 320 -31.36 -9.82 10.73
N LYS A 321 -32.08 -10.86 11.19
CA LYS A 321 -32.42 -11.03 12.61
C LYS A 321 -31.32 -11.74 13.42
N SER A 322 -30.29 -12.26 12.77
CA SER A 322 -29.22 -12.93 13.50
C SER A 322 -28.38 -11.90 14.26
N THR A 323 -28.03 -12.24 15.50
CA THR A 323 -27.07 -11.47 16.29
C THR A 323 -25.68 -11.47 15.64
N ALA A 324 -25.37 -12.50 14.85
CA ALA A 324 -24.11 -12.64 14.12
C ALA A 324 -23.96 -11.54 13.08
N PHE A 325 -25.00 -11.37 12.26
CA PHE A 325 -25.07 -10.32 11.25
C PHE A 325 -24.96 -8.93 11.88
N THR A 326 -25.75 -8.64 12.92
CA THR A 326 -25.72 -7.32 13.57
C THR A 326 -24.33 -6.97 14.07
N ALA A 327 -23.67 -7.90 14.74
CA ALA A 327 -22.35 -7.68 15.30
C ALA A 327 -21.25 -7.58 14.22
N VAL A 328 -21.33 -8.38 13.16
CA VAL A 328 -20.44 -8.26 12.00
C VAL A 328 -20.61 -6.92 11.29
N THR A 329 -21.85 -6.47 11.08
CA THR A 329 -22.13 -5.18 10.45
C THR A 329 -21.59 -4.02 11.28
N LEU A 330 -21.83 -4.02 12.59
CA LEU A 330 -21.27 -3.00 13.49
C LEU A 330 -19.75 -2.99 13.47
N LEU A 331 -19.13 -4.18 13.44
CA LEU A 331 -17.69 -4.33 13.39
C LEU A 331 -17.10 -3.84 12.06
N LEU A 332 -17.78 -4.13 10.94
CA LEU A 332 -17.38 -3.68 9.62
C LEU A 332 -17.47 -2.16 9.48
N LEU A 333 -18.59 -1.56 9.90
CA LEU A 333 -18.76 -0.11 9.93
C LEU A 333 -17.71 0.54 10.83
N PHE A 334 -17.56 0.02 12.05
CA PHE A 334 -16.57 0.54 12.97
C PHE A 334 -15.14 0.48 12.40
N TYR A 335 -14.73 -0.65 11.83
CA TYR A 335 -13.40 -0.80 11.22
C TYR A 335 -13.21 0.15 10.03
N LEU A 336 -14.19 0.22 9.13
CA LEU A 336 -14.10 1.11 7.98
C LEU A 336 -14.13 2.59 8.38
N GLY A 337 -14.95 2.97 9.35
CA GLY A 337 -14.99 4.33 9.89
C GLY A 337 -13.67 4.75 10.55
N VAL A 338 -12.95 3.81 11.18
CA VAL A 338 -11.58 4.00 11.67
C VAL A 338 -10.63 4.28 10.50
N GLU A 339 -10.64 3.45 9.46
CA GLU A 339 -9.79 3.66 8.27
C GLU A 339 -10.13 4.98 7.55
N MET A 340 -11.42 5.32 7.42
CA MET A 340 -11.85 6.60 6.83
C MET A 340 -11.38 7.79 7.67
N PHE A 341 -11.44 7.68 8.99
CA PHE A 341 -10.94 8.72 9.89
C PHE A 341 -9.42 8.88 9.74
N ASP A 342 -8.66 7.79 9.69
CA ASP A 342 -7.20 7.82 9.53
C ASP A 342 -6.78 8.40 8.18
N ASP A 343 -7.46 8.01 7.10
CA ASP A 343 -7.27 8.56 5.76
C ASP A 343 -7.58 10.05 5.68
N ILE A 344 -8.52 10.55 6.49
CA ILE A 344 -8.81 11.98 6.60
C ILE A 344 -7.79 12.68 7.51
N ASP A 345 -7.46 12.16 8.68
CA ASP A 345 -6.70 12.90 9.70
C ASP A 345 -5.20 12.98 9.38
N LYS A 346 -4.62 11.96 8.74
CA LYS A 346 -3.18 11.83 8.35
C LYS A 346 -2.13 12.14 9.44
N GLY A 347 -2.55 12.33 10.70
CA GLY A 347 -1.68 12.45 11.87
C GLY A 347 -1.18 13.86 12.15
N ILE A 348 0.06 13.99 12.65
CA ILE A 348 0.59 15.25 13.22
C ILE A 348 1.38 16.08 12.19
N ARG A 349 2.01 15.47 11.19
CA ARG A 349 2.87 16.18 10.21
C ARG A 349 2.11 16.59 8.95
N LEU A 350 1.23 15.73 8.43
CA LEU A 350 0.42 16.01 7.25
C LEU A 350 -0.91 16.66 7.64
N PRO A 351 -1.49 17.51 6.78
CA PRO A 351 -2.79 18.12 7.05
C PRO A 351 -3.87 17.07 6.85
N GLN A 352 -5.04 17.34 7.41
CA GLN A 352 -6.20 16.52 7.10
C GLN A 352 -6.50 16.58 5.59
N HIS A 353 -6.99 15.51 4.99
CA HIS A 353 -7.57 15.58 3.63
C HIS A 353 -9.02 16.04 3.68
N TYR A 354 -9.49 16.67 2.60
CA TYR A 354 -10.94 16.80 2.42
C TYR A 354 -11.56 15.42 2.31
N ALA A 355 -12.68 15.19 3.03
CA ALA A 355 -13.47 13.98 2.91
C ALA A 355 -14.20 13.94 1.55
N SER A 356 -13.46 13.73 0.46
CA SER A 356 -13.99 13.66 -0.91
C SER A 356 -14.61 12.29 -1.17
N SER A 357 -15.54 12.21 -2.12
CA SER A 357 -16.14 10.92 -2.50
C SER A 357 -15.08 9.97 -3.08
N GLY A 358 -14.06 10.50 -3.77
CA GLY A 358 -12.92 9.74 -4.28
C GLY A 358 -12.11 9.05 -3.18
N LEU A 359 -11.67 9.82 -2.18
CA LEU A 359 -10.92 9.31 -1.03
C LEU A 359 -11.71 8.20 -0.31
N LEU A 360 -12.96 8.49 0.06
CA LEU A 360 -13.77 7.54 0.83
C LEU A 360 -14.16 6.29 0.03
N ALA A 361 -14.41 6.42 -1.27
CA ALA A 361 -14.63 5.27 -2.15
C ALA A 361 -13.38 4.40 -2.27
N GLN A 362 -12.19 5.03 -2.32
CA GLN A 362 -10.92 4.32 -2.33
C GLN A 362 -10.67 3.58 -1.01
N THR A 363 -10.94 4.19 0.16
CA THR A 363 -10.88 3.52 1.46
C THR A 363 -11.83 2.32 1.54
N ILE A 364 -13.05 2.44 0.97
CA ILE A 364 -13.95 1.29 0.83
C ILE A 364 -13.34 0.21 -0.07
N ASN A 365 -12.82 0.57 -1.24
CA ASN A 365 -12.26 -0.39 -2.19
C ASN A 365 -11.05 -1.15 -1.64
N SER A 366 -10.18 -0.48 -0.87
CA SER A 366 -8.99 -1.09 -0.28
C SER A 366 -9.33 -2.08 0.83
N THR A 367 -10.42 -1.84 1.55
CA THR A 367 -10.80 -2.57 2.78
C THR A 367 -11.92 -3.59 2.58
N PHE A 368 -13.02 -3.17 1.96
CA PHE A 368 -14.28 -3.91 1.99
C PHE A 368 -14.21 -5.24 1.25
N TYR A 369 -13.54 -5.33 0.10
CA TYR A 369 -13.51 -6.57 -0.68
C TYR A 369 -13.00 -7.76 0.14
N PHE A 370 -11.88 -7.59 0.84
CA PHE A 370 -11.26 -8.66 1.63
C PHE A 370 -12.17 -9.08 2.80
N LEU A 371 -12.67 -8.12 3.58
CA LEU A 371 -13.55 -8.40 4.71
C LEU A 371 -14.87 -9.01 4.25
N GLY A 372 -15.48 -8.44 3.21
CA GLY A 372 -16.71 -8.94 2.59
C GLY A 372 -16.55 -10.38 2.10
N ALA A 373 -15.43 -10.72 1.46
CA ALA A 373 -15.16 -12.07 0.99
C ALA A 373 -15.03 -13.07 2.15
N LEU A 374 -14.35 -12.69 3.23
CA LEU A 374 -14.27 -13.51 4.45
C LEU A 374 -15.65 -13.75 5.07
N LEU A 375 -16.49 -12.72 5.14
CA LEU A 375 -17.87 -12.84 5.62
C LEU A 375 -18.70 -13.78 4.75
N LEU A 376 -18.52 -13.73 3.42
CA LEU A 376 -19.22 -14.62 2.50
C LEU A 376 -18.85 -16.08 2.70
N VAL A 377 -17.59 -16.41 2.99
CA VAL A 377 -17.19 -17.80 3.32
C VAL A 377 -18.05 -18.37 4.45
N TYR A 378 -18.33 -17.58 5.48
CA TYR A 378 -19.20 -17.97 6.59
C TYR A 378 -20.69 -17.98 6.21
N PHE A 379 -21.24 -16.86 5.75
CA PHE A 379 -22.68 -16.72 5.52
C PHE A 379 -23.19 -17.63 4.39
N VAL A 380 -22.41 -17.84 3.33
CA VAL A 380 -22.78 -18.76 2.25
C VAL A 380 -22.86 -20.20 2.78
N ASN A 381 -21.89 -20.62 3.58
CA ASN A 381 -21.90 -21.95 4.22
C ASN A 381 -23.07 -22.09 5.20
N ASP A 382 -23.32 -21.08 6.03
CA ASP A 382 -24.37 -21.15 7.04
C ASP A 382 -25.77 -21.20 6.43
N ILE A 383 -26.08 -20.32 5.48
CA ILE A 383 -27.36 -20.30 4.76
C ILE A 383 -27.61 -21.65 4.06
N PHE A 384 -26.60 -22.18 3.36
CA PHE A 384 -26.74 -23.41 2.59
C PHE A 384 -27.04 -24.62 3.48
N TRP A 385 -26.29 -24.76 4.58
CA TRP A 385 -26.40 -25.90 5.49
C TRP A 385 -27.44 -25.74 6.59
N ARG A 386 -28.13 -24.59 6.67
CA ARG A 386 -29.09 -24.26 7.75
C ARG A 386 -30.12 -25.37 7.99
N SER A 387 -30.82 -25.81 6.95
CA SER A 387 -31.89 -26.80 7.12
C SER A 387 -31.37 -28.19 7.48
N ASN A 388 -30.14 -28.52 7.09
CA ASN A 388 -29.47 -29.75 7.53
C ASN A 388 -29.09 -29.66 9.01
N ALA A 389 -28.52 -28.54 9.43
CA ALA A 389 -28.15 -28.30 10.82
C ALA A 389 -29.36 -28.33 11.77
N SER A 390 -30.51 -27.82 11.32
CA SER A 390 -31.77 -27.84 12.07
C SER A 390 -32.58 -29.13 11.89
N ARG A 391 -32.06 -30.14 11.16
CA ARG A 391 -32.75 -31.39 10.79
C ARG A 391 -34.10 -31.20 10.08
N PHE A 392 -34.31 -30.03 9.46
CA PHE A 392 -35.53 -29.69 8.73
C PHE A 392 -35.43 -29.99 7.22
N SER A 393 -34.23 -30.33 6.73
CA SER A 393 -33.97 -30.54 5.30
C SER A 393 -34.83 -31.63 4.68
N ILE A 394 -35.23 -32.65 5.43
CA ILE A 394 -36.12 -33.71 4.94
C ILE A 394 -37.49 -33.10 4.58
N ILE A 395 -38.08 -32.31 5.48
CA ILE A 395 -39.38 -31.64 5.26
C ILE A 395 -39.26 -30.60 4.14
N GLU A 396 -38.18 -29.83 4.11
CA GLU A 396 -37.94 -28.88 3.03
C GLU A 396 -37.82 -29.57 1.66
N SER A 397 -37.15 -30.73 1.61
CA SER A 397 -36.90 -31.48 0.38
C SER A 397 -38.15 -32.11 -0.24
N THR A 398 -39.21 -32.34 0.54
CA THR A 398 -40.47 -32.90 0.05
C THR A 398 -41.35 -31.87 -0.65
N THR A 399 -41.02 -30.58 -0.57
CA THR A 399 -41.76 -29.52 -1.27
C THR A 399 -41.50 -29.55 -2.78
N TYR A 400 -42.53 -29.25 -3.58
CA TYR A 400 -42.45 -29.36 -5.06
C TYR A 400 -41.35 -28.49 -5.69
N PHE A 401 -41.17 -27.26 -5.20
CA PHE A 401 -40.16 -26.31 -5.69
C PHE A 401 -38.86 -26.33 -4.85
N SER A 402 -38.55 -27.41 -4.13
CA SER A 402 -37.33 -27.52 -3.30
C SER A 402 -36.03 -27.31 -4.10
N LYS A 403 -36.03 -27.59 -5.41
CA LYS A 403 -34.88 -27.36 -6.31
C LYS A 403 -34.56 -25.88 -6.53
N GLU A 404 -35.54 -25.00 -6.36
CA GLU A 404 -35.38 -23.55 -6.53
C GLU A 404 -34.67 -22.88 -5.35
N LYS A 405 -34.42 -23.65 -4.28
CA LYS A 405 -33.64 -23.24 -3.11
C LYS A 405 -32.29 -22.64 -3.47
N VAL A 406 -31.59 -23.16 -4.48
CA VAL A 406 -30.27 -22.63 -4.90
C VAL A 406 -30.39 -21.19 -5.41
N PHE A 407 -31.37 -20.91 -6.27
CA PHE A 407 -31.65 -19.53 -6.72
C PHE A 407 -32.09 -18.64 -5.57
N GLY A 408 -32.86 -19.19 -4.63
CA GLY A 408 -33.23 -18.50 -3.39
C GLY A 408 -32.01 -18.12 -2.55
N HIS A 409 -31.04 -19.01 -2.40
CA HIS A 409 -29.77 -18.72 -1.72
C HIS A 409 -28.96 -17.65 -2.44
N THR A 410 -28.78 -17.77 -3.75
CA THR A 410 -28.09 -16.76 -4.57
C THR A 410 -28.73 -15.38 -4.40
N GLY A 411 -30.06 -15.27 -4.52
CA GLY A 411 -30.77 -14.00 -4.30
C GLY A 411 -30.61 -13.45 -2.88
N SER A 412 -30.61 -14.32 -1.86
CA SER A 412 -30.41 -13.90 -0.46
C SER A 412 -29.01 -13.34 -0.22
N ILE A 413 -28.00 -13.96 -0.83
CA ILE A 413 -26.61 -13.53 -0.72
C ILE A 413 -26.38 -12.23 -1.49
N ILE A 414 -27.00 -12.06 -2.66
CA ILE A 414 -26.97 -10.79 -3.40
C ILE A 414 -27.58 -9.66 -2.55
N VAL A 415 -28.74 -9.90 -1.91
CA VAL A 415 -29.36 -8.92 -1.00
C VAL A 415 -28.43 -8.58 0.17
N LEU A 416 -27.74 -9.57 0.75
CA LEU A 416 -26.75 -9.36 1.81
C LEU A 416 -25.60 -8.46 1.34
N ILE A 417 -25.00 -8.76 0.17
CA ILE A 417 -23.87 -7.99 -0.37
C ILE A 417 -24.31 -6.56 -0.69
N LEU A 418 -25.45 -6.38 -1.36
CA LEU A 418 -25.99 -5.05 -1.69
C LEU A 418 -26.29 -4.23 -0.44
N TYR A 419 -26.83 -4.87 0.61
CA TYR A 419 -27.03 -4.21 1.89
C TYR A 419 -25.71 -3.74 2.51
N LEU A 420 -24.70 -4.62 2.56
CA LEU A 420 -23.38 -4.28 3.11
C LEU A 420 -22.75 -3.13 2.33
N THR A 421 -22.80 -3.16 1.00
CA THR A 421 -22.30 -2.04 0.18
C THR A 421 -23.06 -0.74 0.45
N PHE A 422 -24.39 -0.81 0.53
CA PHE A 422 -25.23 0.36 0.77
C PHE A 422 -24.90 1.04 2.10
N ILE A 423 -24.74 0.28 3.18
CA ILE A 423 -24.43 0.87 4.49
C ILE A 423 -23.03 1.50 4.53
N LEU A 424 -22.05 0.98 3.78
CA LEU A 424 -20.69 1.55 3.73
C LEU A 424 -20.66 2.83 2.88
N ILE A 425 -21.43 2.89 1.79
CA ILE A 425 -21.61 4.13 1.03
C ILE A 425 -22.35 5.17 1.91
N LEU A 426 -23.35 4.75 2.67
CA LEU A 426 -24.05 5.64 3.61
C LEU A 426 -23.11 6.17 4.71
N GLU A 427 -22.22 5.32 5.22
CA GLU A 427 -21.17 5.72 6.16
C GLU A 427 -20.23 6.75 5.53
N ALA A 428 -19.73 6.51 4.32
CA ALA A 428 -18.90 7.48 3.59
C ALA A 428 -19.62 8.84 3.42
N VAL A 429 -20.86 8.83 2.95
CA VAL A 429 -21.70 10.05 2.83
C VAL A 429 -21.86 10.76 4.18
N THR A 430 -21.99 10.00 5.27
CA THR A 430 -22.07 10.55 6.62
C THR A 430 -20.76 11.23 7.03
N PHE A 431 -19.61 10.63 6.72
CA PHE A 431 -18.29 11.26 6.93
C PHE A 431 -18.16 12.56 6.12
N GLN A 432 -18.55 12.58 4.85
CA GLN A 432 -18.53 13.81 4.05
C GLN A 432 -19.35 14.95 4.68
N ILE A 433 -20.50 14.61 5.28
CA ILE A 433 -21.34 15.59 6.00
C ILE A 433 -20.68 16.03 7.31
N ILE A 434 -20.16 15.10 8.11
CA ILE A 434 -19.50 15.39 9.40
C ILE A 434 -18.28 16.29 9.20
N PHE A 435 -17.49 16.05 8.16
CA PHE A 435 -16.27 16.79 7.83
C PHE A 435 -16.52 18.01 6.92
N ASN A 436 -17.78 18.46 6.78
CA ASN A 436 -18.19 19.66 6.04
C ASN A 436 -17.77 19.70 4.56
N ASN A 437 -17.73 18.55 3.88
CA ASN A 437 -17.47 18.45 2.44
C ASN A 437 -18.61 17.74 1.68
N PRO A 438 -19.83 18.33 1.59
CA PRO A 438 -21.03 17.68 1.05
C PRO A 438 -21.08 17.66 -0.50
N TYR A 439 -19.96 17.35 -1.15
CA TYR A 439 -19.89 17.10 -2.59
C TYR A 439 -19.91 15.59 -2.85
N PHE A 440 -20.96 15.10 -3.52
CA PHE A 440 -21.17 13.67 -3.74
C PHE A 440 -20.90 13.28 -5.20
N ASP A 441 -19.72 12.72 -5.46
CA ASP A 441 -19.40 12.11 -6.75
C ASP A 441 -19.90 10.66 -6.81
N TRP A 442 -21.00 10.44 -7.52
CA TRP A 442 -21.58 9.11 -7.68
C TRP A 442 -20.74 8.18 -8.58
N ASN A 443 -19.87 8.72 -9.44
CA ASN A 443 -18.94 7.90 -10.23
C ASN A 443 -17.86 7.28 -9.32
N ALA A 444 -17.42 7.99 -8.27
CA ALA A 444 -16.53 7.42 -7.26
C ALA A 444 -17.18 6.20 -6.58
N TYR A 445 -18.43 6.34 -6.13
CA TYR A 445 -19.18 5.26 -5.50
C TYR A 445 -19.62 4.15 -6.47
N TYR A 446 -19.78 4.45 -7.76
CA TYR A 446 -19.98 3.41 -8.78
C TYR A 446 -18.79 2.44 -8.83
N GLY A 447 -17.57 2.93 -8.61
CA GLY A 447 -16.38 2.08 -8.45
C GLY A 447 -16.53 1.07 -7.31
N VAL A 448 -17.17 1.42 -6.20
CA VAL A 448 -17.42 0.49 -5.09
C VAL A 448 -18.26 -0.71 -5.52
N LEU A 449 -19.24 -0.49 -6.42
CA LEU A 449 -20.04 -1.57 -7.00
C LEU A 449 -19.20 -2.44 -7.93
N VAL A 450 -18.44 -1.83 -8.83
CA VAL A 450 -17.63 -2.54 -9.82
C VAL A 450 -16.52 -3.36 -9.16
N PHE A 451 -15.80 -2.78 -8.21
CA PHE A 451 -14.56 -3.34 -7.65
C PHE A 451 -14.75 -4.20 -6.40
N ASN A 452 -15.91 -4.11 -5.74
CA ASN A 452 -16.21 -4.96 -4.57
C ASN A 452 -17.47 -5.79 -4.79
N THR A 453 -18.59 -5.14 -5.10
CA THR A 453 -19.91 -5.79 -5.09
C THR A 453 -20.01 -6.89 -6.14
N PHE A 454 -19.67 -6.61 -7.40
CA PHE A 454 -19.72 -7.62 -8.45
C PHE A 454 -18.71 -8.77 -8.26
N PRO A 455 -17.44 -8.52 -7.87
CA PRO A 455 -16.51 -9.58 -7.46
C PRO A 455 -17.02 -10.44 -6.31
N LEU A 456 -17.63 -9.84 -5.28
CA LEU A 456 -18.20 -10.56 -4.14
C LEU A 456 -19.38 -11.44 -4.55
N ILE A 457 -20.24 -10.94 -5.46
CA ILE A 457 -21.31 -11.74 -6.05
C ILE A 457 -20.70 -12.92 -6.81
N LEU A 458 -19.68 -12.70 -7.63
CA LEU A 458 -19.00 -13.75 -8.37
C LEU A 458 -18.39 -14.80 -7.42
N LEU A 459 -17.66 -14.37 -6.40
CA LEU A 459 -17.09 -15.24 -5.37
C LEU A 459 -18.20 -16.08 -4.70
N SER A 460 -19.33 -15.46 -4.37
CA SER A 460 -20.45 -16.17 -3.74
C SER A 460 -20.99 -17.33 -4.59
N LEU A 461 -20.95 -17.21 -5.93
CA LEU A 461 -21.34 -18.28 -6.84
C LEU A 461 -20.38 -19.48 -6.72
N PHE A 462 -19.08 -19.24 -6.69
CA PHE A 462 -18.08 -20.31 -6.48
C PHE A 462 -18.24 -20.95 -5.10
N LEU A 463 -18.41 -20.15 -4.04
CA LEU A 463 -18.65 -20.65 -2.69
C LEU A 463 -19.92 -21.51 -2.62
N LEU A 464 -21.00 -21.10 -3.27
CA LEU A 464 -22.22 -21.89 -3.38
C LEU A 464 -21.98 -23.22 -4.11
N LEU A 465 -21.23 -23.21 -5.21
CA LEU A 465 -20.89 -24.43 -5.95
C LEU A 465 -20.09 -25.41 -5.08
N LEU A 466 -19.09 -24.91 -4.33
CA LEU A 466 -18.31 -25.73 -3.39
C LEU A 466 -19.21 -26.35 -2.31
N ASN A 467 -20.18 -25.60 -1.79
CA ASN A 467 -21.14 -26.10 -0.82
C ASN A 467 -22.10 -27.15 -1.40
N ILE A 468 -22.52 -26.99 -2.67
CA ILE A 468 -23.37 -27.95 -3.39
C ILE A 468 -22.65 -29.29 -3.64
N VAL A 469 -21.36 -29.24 -3.98
CA VAL A 469 -20.55 -30.43 -4.30
C VAL A 469 -20.11 -31.16 -3.02
N SER A 470 -20.00 -30.45 -1.90
CA SER A 470 -19.51 -30.99 -0.63
C SER A 470 -20.52 -31.88 0.08
N LYS A 471 -20.02 -32.93 0.74
CA LYS A 471 -20.86 -33.90 1.48
C LYS A 471 -21.22 -33.47 2.91
N ASN A 472 -20.43 -32.59 3.53
CA ASN A 472 -20.60 -32.16 4.92
C ASN A 472 -20.31 -30.66 5.06
N LYS A 473 -21.08 -29.95 5.91
CA LYS A 473 -20.91 -28.54 6.29
C LYS A 473 -19.45 -28.18 6.60
N SER A 474 -18.77 -28.95 7.43
CA SER A 474 -17.40 -28.62 7.87
C SER A 474 -16.37 -28.77 6.74
N ALA A 475 -16.53 -29.79 5.89
CA ALA A 475 -15.67 -29.98 4.71
C ALA A 475 -15.90 -28.87 3.68
N ALA A 476 -17.16 -28.48 3.47
CA ALA A 476 -17.52 -27.37 2.59
C ALA A 476 -16.92 -26.05 3.07
N LEU A 477 -16.96 -25.80 4.38
CA LEU A 477 -16.37 -24.62 4.99
C LEU A 477 -14.84 -24.61 4.82
N GLY A 478 -14.16 -25.73 5.09
CA GLY A 478 -12.71 -25.85 4.91
C GLY A 478 -12.27 -25.63 3.45
N LEU A 479 -12.98 -26.23 2.48
CA LEU A 479 -12.72 -26.00 1.05
C LEU A 479 -13.00 -24.55 0.64
N SER A 480 -14.05 -23.94 1.18
CA SER A 480 -14.38 -22.53 0.94
C SER A 480 -13.28 -21.59 1.46
N ILE A 481 -12.73 -21.87 2.64
CA ILE A 481 -11.60 -21.12 3.22
C ILE A 481 -10.35 -21.27 2.33
N LEU A 482 -9.99 -22.49 1.95
CA LEU A 482 -8.84 -22.72 1.06
C LEU A 482 -9.01 -22.03 -0.30
N PHE A 483 -10.19 -22.10 -0.88
CA PHE A 483 -10.51 -21.42 -2.14
C PHE A 483 -10.37 -19.90 -2.02
N PHE A 484 -10.92 -19.30 -0.96
CA PHE A 484 -10.75 -17.89 -0.65
C PHE A 484 -9.27 -17.51 -0.51
N LEU A 485 -8.49 -18.28 0.28
CA LEU A 485 -7.06 -18.01 0.48
C LEU A 485 -6.28 -18.04 -0.83
N ILE A 486 -6.50 -19.03 -1.70
CA ILE A 486 -5.75 -19.19 -2.95
C ILE A 486 -6.14 -18.14 -3.99
N PHE A 487 -7.43 -17.87 -4.19
CA PHE A 487 -7.91 -17.09 -5.33
C PHE A 487 -8.25 -15.62 -5.03
N THR A 488 -8.49 -15.28 -3.77
CA THR A 488 -8.96 -13.92 -3.38
C THR A 488 -7.87 -13.09 -2.72
N THR A 489 -6.91 -13.72 -2.03
CA THR A 489 -5.84 -13.02 -1.31
C THR A 489 -4.65 -12.69 -2.22
N PRO A 490 -3.68 -11.87 -1.77
CA PRO A 490 -2.46 -11.59 -2.52
C PRO A 490 -1.66 -12.83 -2.94
N ILE A 491 -1.85 -13.97 -2.27
CA ILE A 491 -1.27 -15.26 -2.64
C ILE A 491 -1.58 -15.63 -4.10
N SER A 492 -2.76 -15.26 -4.61
CA SER A 492 -3.17 -15.50 -5.99
C SER A 492 -2.18 -14.96 -7.03
N ARG A 493 -1.53 -13.82 -6.75
CA ARG A 493 -0.54 -13.22 -7.67
C ARG A 493 0.73 -14.05 -7.80
N SER A 494 1.04 -14.85 -6.78
CA SER A 494 2.23 -15.72 -6.77
C SER A 494 1.99 -17.11 -7.38
N ILE A 495 0.72 -17.45 -7.66
CA ILE A 495 0.32 -18.75 -8.23
C ILE A 495 -0.22 -18.58 -9.65
N ILE A 496 -0.84 -17.43 -9.95
CA ILE A 496 -1.52 -17.15 -11.22
C ILE A 496 -0.91 -15.88 -11.81
N ASP A 497 -0.03 -16.05 -12.79
CA ASP A 497 0.69 -14.92 -13.42
C ASP A 497 -0.28 -14.05 -14.24
N ASN A 498 -1.08 -14.70 -15.10
CA ASN A 498 -1.97 -13.98 -16.01
C ASN A 498 -3.10 -13.27 -15.26
N SER A 499 -3.23 -11.95 -15.49
CA SER A 499 -4.19 -11.08 -14.82
C SER A 499 -5.66 -11.40 -15.13
N LEU A 500 -5.95 -12.04 -16.27
CA LEU A 500 -7.31 -12.45 -16.66
C LEU A 500 -7.87 -13.51 -15.71
N PHE A 501 -7.07 -14.52 -15.35
CA PHE A 501 -7.51 -15.62 -14.46
C PHE A 501 -7.61 -15.20 -12.99
N ARG A 502 -7.11 -14.01 -12.65
CA ARG A 502 -7.26 -13.39 -11.32
C ARG A 502 -8.58 -12.62 -11.19
N PHE A 503 -9.67 -13.11 -11.80
CA PHE A 503 -11.00 -12.47 -11.78
C PHE A 503 -11.71 -12.48 -10.41
N LEU A 504 -11.16 -13.18 -9.41
CA LEU A 504 -11.57 -13.12 -8.00
C LEU A 504 -10.65 -12.23 -7.14
N SER A 505 -9.71 -11.51 -7.75
CA SER A 505 -8.91 -10.50 -7.05
C SER A 505 -9.60 -9.13 -7.10
N GLY A 506 -9.57 -8.41 -5.98
CA GLY A 506 -10.10 -7.03 -5.90
C GLY A 506 -9.25 -6.04 -6.69
N TYR A 507 -9.77 -4.82 -6.87
CA TYR A 507 -9.01 -3.68 -7.42
C TYR A 507 -8.34 -2.89 -6.29
N ARG A 508 -7.15 -2.35 -6.55
CA ARG A 508 -6.36 -1.56 -5.58
C ARG A 508 -5.81 -0.26 -6.18
N GLY A 509 -6.30 0.16 -7.35
CA GLY A 509 -5.84 1.42 -7.95
C GLY A 509 -6.52 2.63 -7.32
N ASN A 510 -5.93 3.80 -7.53
CA ASN A 510 -6.43 5.06 -7.01
C ASN A 510 -7.63 5.59 -7.78
N TYR A 511 -8.37 6.48 -7.13
CA TYR A 511 -9.31 7.37 -7.80
C TYR A 511 -8.65 8.75 -7.97
N SER A 512 -8.89 9.41 -9.10
CA SER A 512 -8.43 10.78 -9.35
C SER A 512 -9.61 11.71 -9.62
N ASP A 513 -9.59 12.94 -9.09
CA ASP A 513 -10.66 13.91 -9.37
C ASP A 513 -10.60 14.41 -10.84
N PHE A 514 -9.46 14.27 -11.52
CA PHE A 514 -9.32 14.60 -12.95
C PHE A 514 -10.08 13.67 -13.90
N LEU A 515 -10.09 12.35 -13.64
CA LEU A 515 -10.63 11.35 -14.57
C LEU A 515 -11.38 10.17 -13.91
N GLY A 516 -11.57 10.19 -12.60
CA GLY A 516 -12.08 9.08 -11.81
C GLY A 516 -11.13 7.87 -11.81
N TYR A 517 -11.66 6.69 -12.14
CA TYR A 517 -10.87 5.46 -12.28
C TYR A 517 -10.31 5.25 -13.69
N GLY A 518 -10.53 6.20 -14.61
CA GLY A 518 -10.10 6.11 -16.01
C GLY A 518 -10.61 4.85 -16.73
N ILE A 519 -9.71 4.19 -17.47
CA ILE A 519 -10.01 3.00 -18.28
C ILE A 519 -10.16 1.69 -17.47
N TYR A 520 -9.78 1.69 -16.20
CA TYR A 520 -9.76 0.48 -15.36
C TYR A 520 -11.12 -0.17 -15.09
N PRO A 521 -12.24 0.56 -14.85
CA PRO A 521 -13.55 -0.07 -14.66
C PRO A 521 -13.97 -0.94 -15.83
N ASN A 522 -13.75 -0.47 -17.07
CA ASN A 522 -14.11 -1.23 -18.27
C ASN A 522 -13.31 -2.53 -18.37
N SER A 523 -11.99 -2.46 -18.19
CA SER A 523 -11.13 -3.66 -18.20
C SER A 523 -11.49 -4.61 -17.06
N PHE A 524 -11.82 -4.10 -15.88
CA PHE A 524 -12.25 -4.91 -14.76
C PHE A 524 -13.59 -5.60 -15.00
N LEU A 525 -14.56 -4.92 -15.63
CA LEU A 525 -15.84 -5.49 -16.04
C LEU A 525 -15.68 -6.60 -17.09
N LEU A 526 -14.75 -6.45 -18.04
CA LEU A 526 -14.41 -7.52 -18.99
C LEU A 526 -13.86 -8.75 -18.26
N ARG A 527 -12.94 -8.56 -17.33
CA ARG A 527 -12.39 -9.63 -16.48
C ARG A 527 -13.48 -10.29 -15.62
N LEU A 528 -14.41 -9.52 -15.08
CA LEU A 528 -15.56 -10.06 -14.34
C LEU A 528 -16.50 -10.85 -15.25
N THR A 529 -16.77 -10.36 -16.44
CA THR A 529 -17.62 -11.05 -17.43
C THR A 529 -17.03 -12.41 -17.80
N PHE A 530 -15.71 -12.49 -17.96
CA PHE A 530 -14.98 -13.74 -18.10
C PHE A 530 -15.20 -14.66 -16.89
N GLY A 531 -15.03 -14.14 -15.67
CA GLY A 531 -15.25 -14.90 -14.43
C GLY A 531 -16.69 -15.40 -14.24
N PHE A 532 -17.70 -14.57 -14.51
CA PHE A 532 -19.12 -14.94 -14.50
C PHE A 532 -19.43 -16.01 -15.54
N SER A 533 -18.79 -15.95 -16.71
CA SER A 533 -18.91 -16.98 -17.75
C SER A 533 -18.39 -18.32 -17.25
N ILE A 534 -17.22 -18.34 -16.58
CA ILE A 534 -16.67 -19.56 -15.95
C ILE A 534 -17.60 -20.10 -14.86
N ALA A 535 -18.06 -19.24 -13.93
CA ALA A 535 -18.97 -19.67 -12.88
C ALA A 535 -20.25 -20.28 -13.46
N GLY A 536 -20.87 -19.60 -14.44
CA GLY A 536 -22.05 -20.09 -15.15
C GLY A 536 -21.82 -21.44 -15.84
N LEU A 537 -20.67 -21.61 -16.50
CA LEU A 537 -20.29 -22.86 -17.15
C LEU A 537 -20.18 -24.00 -16.13
N LEU A 538 -19.50 -23.78 -15.00
CA LEU A 538 -19.37 -24.79 -13.95
C LEU A 538 -20.73 -25.21 -13.38
N PHE A 539 -21.64 -24.25 -13.13
CA PHE A 539 -23.01 -24.55 -12.71
C PHE A 539 -23.78 -25.36 -13.76
N LEU A 540 -23.73 -24.96 -15.03
CA LEU A 540 -24.42 -25.66 -16.11
C LEU A 540 -23.87 -27.08 -16.31
N VAL A 541 -22.54 -27.25 -16.27
CA VAL A 541 -21.88 -28.56 -16.38
C VAL A 541 -22.30 -29.47 -15.21
N TYR A 542 -22.27 -28.97 -13.98
CA TYR A 542 -22.74 -29.73 -12.81
C TYR A 542 -24.19 -30.21 -12.98
N TYR A 543 -25.11 -29.33 -13.38
CA TYR A 543 -26.51 -29.70 -13.61
C TYR A 543 -26.75 -30.51 -14.89
N TYR A 544 -25.87 -30.43 -15.88
CA TYR A 544 -25.89 -31.26 -17.07
C TYR A 544 -25.54 -32.72 -16.73
N LEU A 545 -24.50 -32.92 -15.93
CA LEU A 545 -24.08 -34.26 -15.45
C LEU A 545 -25.15 -34.92 -14.58
N LYS A 546 -25.84 -34.13 -13.73
CA LYS A 546 -26.84 -34.66 -12.79
C LYS A 546 -28.23 -34.88 -13.41
N ASN A 547 -28.59 -34.15 -14.47
CA ASN A 547 -29.92 -34.21 -15.06
C ASN A 547 -29.90 -34.14 -16.59
N LYS A 548 -30.34 -35.21 -17.26
CA LYS A 548 -30.36 -35.35 -18.72
C LYS A 548 -31.47 -34.58 -19.43
N ASN A 549 -32.42 -33.96 -18.72
CA ASN A 549 -33.49 -33.17 -19.35
C ASN A 549 -33.00 -31.82 -19.89
N LYS A 550 -33.62 -31.35 -20.99
CA LYS A 550 -33.37 -30.06 -21.68
C LYS A 550 -31.94 -29.86 -22.20
N ARG A 551 -31.32 -30.90 -22.80
CA ARG A 551 -29.94 -30.86 -23.31
C ARG A 551 -29.68 -29.71 -24.28
N ILE A 552 -30.52 -29.53 -25.30
CA ILE A 552 -30.32 -28.50 -26.33
C ILE A 552 -30.24 -27.09 -25.72
N ILE A 553 -31.17 -26.75 -24.82
CA ILE A 553 -31.18 -25.44 -24.14
C ILE A 553 -29.90 -25.24 -23.31
N LYS A 554 -29.46 -26.28 -22.59
CA LYS A 554 -28.22 -26.23 -21.81
C LYS A 554 -26.99 -26.09 -22.71
N SER A 555 -26.95 -26.79 -23.84
CA SER A 555 -25.86 -26.71 -24.82
C SER A 555 -25.78 -25.31 -25.44
N ILE A 556 -26.91 -24.72 -25.84
CA ILE A 556 -26.96 -23.34 -26.33
C ILE A 556 -26.44 -22.37 -25.27
N ALA A 557 -26.89 -22.51 -24.01
CA ALA A 557 -26.42 -21.66 -22.91
C ALA A 557 -24.92 -21.81 -22.65
N ILE A 558 -24.38 -23.04 -22.73
CA ILE A 558 -22.93 -23.30 -22.64
C ILE A 558 -22.20 -22.59 -23.78
N SER A 559 -22.67 -22.72 -25.03
CA SER A 559 -22.05 -22.04 -26.18
C SER A 559 -22.04 -20.53 -26.01
N ILE A 560 -23.14 -19.92 -25.54
CA ILE A 560 -23.20 -18.48 -25.28
C ILE A 560 -22.17 -18.07 -24.23
N LEU A 561 -22.05 -18.80 -23.12
CA LEU A 561 -21.08 -18.48 -22.06
C LEU A 561 -19.63 -18.68 -22.52
N VAL A 562 -19.35 -19.71 -23.33
CA VAL A 562 -18.02 -19.91 -23.92
C VAL A 562 -17.66 -18.76 -24.85
N VAL A 563 -18.57 -18.35 -25.74
CA VAL A 563 -18.34 -17.23 -26.66
C VAL A 563 -18.17 -15.92 -25.89
N THR A 564 -19.01 -15.66 -24.88
CA THR A 564 -18.93 -14.46 -24.05
C THR A 564 -17.63 -14.42 -23.26
N GLY A 565 -17.22 -15.54 -22.66
CA GLY A 565 -15.93 -15.68 -21.98
C GLY A 565 -14.76 -15.47 -22.93
N PHE A 566 -14.79 -16.07 -24.11
CA PHE A 566 -13.73 -15.92 -25.11
C PHE A 566 -13.60 -14.46 -25.59
N LEU A 567 -14.71 -13.80 -25.94
CA LEU A 567 -14.69 -12.41 -26.40
C LEU A 567 -14.20 -11.45 -25.30
N SER A 568 -14.76 -11.58 -24.08
CA SER A 568 -14.34 -10.73 -22.95
C SER A 568 -12.87 -10.95 -22.58
N GLY A 569 -12.40 -12.20 -22.58
CA GLY A 569 -11.00 -12.54 -22.34
C GLY A 569 -10.06 -12.04 -23.44
N SER A 570 -10.48 -12.10 -24.71
CA SER A 570 -9.69 -11.63 -25.86
C SER A 570 -9.54 -10.10 -25.85
N ILE A 571 -10.62 -9.36 -25.59
CA ILE A 571 -10.57 -7.89 -25.51
C ILE A 571 -9.75 -7.46 -24.29
N TYR A 572 -9.93 -8.12 -23.15
CA TYR A 572 -9.13 -7.83 -21.96
C TYR A 572 -7.63 -8.07 -22.16
N SER A 573 -7.27 -9.11 -22.91
CA SER A 573 -5.87 -9.50 -23.13
C SER A 573 -5.18 -8.73 -24.27
N GLU A 574 -5.87 -7.75 -24.86
CA GLU A 574 -5.29 -6.91 -25.90
C GLU A 574 -4.09 -6.12 -25.36
N GLY A 575 -2.94 -6.28 -26.02
CA GLY A 575 -1.70 -5.64 -25.59
C GLY A 575 -1.09 -6.22 -24.31
N TYR A 576 -1.53 -7.40 -23.83
CA TYR A 576 -0.95 -8.04 -22.65
C TYR A 576 0.52 -8.42 -22.86
N ILE A 577 1.38 -7.97 -21.96
CA ILE A 577 2.80 -8.30 -21.92
C ILE A 577 3.03 -9.15 -20.67
N PRO A 578 3.44 -10.43 -20.80
CA PRO A 578 3.79 -11.26 -19.66
C PRO A 578 4.95 -10.63 -18.86
N GLN A 579 4.72 -10.40 -17.56
CA GLN A 579 5.79 -10.03 -16.63
C GLN A 579 6.46 -11.31 -16.14
N ASP A 580 7.61 -11.64 -16.72
CA ASP A 580 8.49 -12.70 -16.26
C ASP A 580 9.71 -12.06 -15.60
N ASP A 581 9.70 -11.97 -14.27
CA ASP A 581 10.78 -11.40 -13.47
C ASP A 581 12.14 -12.06 -13.78
N GLU A 582 12.14 -13.36 -14.10
CA GLU A 582 13.37 -14.08 -14.44
C GLU A 582 13.92 -13.62 -15.80
N SER A 583 13.05 -13.32 -16.76
CA SER A 583 13.44 -12.77 -18.06
C SER A 583 14.05 -11.36 -17.93
N ILE A 584 13.46 -10.50 -17.10
CA ILE A 584 13.95 -9.13 -16.84
C ILE A 584 15.33 -9.20 -16.17
N ILE A 585 15.49 -10.07 -15.17
CA ILE A 585 16.79 -10.30 -14.52
C ILE A 585 17.82 -10.79 -15.53
N LYS A 586 17.47 -11.75 -16.39
CA LYS A 586 18.39 -12.24 -17.44
C LYS A 586 18.81 -11.14 -18.42
N GLU A 587 17.88 -10.27 -18.81
CA GLU A 587 18.19 -9.11 -19.66
C GLU A 587 19.20 -8.18 -18.99
N LYS A 588 18.98 -7.82 -17.71
CA LYS A 588 19.95 -7.02 -16.93
C LYS A 588 21.30 -7.70 -16.77
N VAL A 589 21.33 -9.02 -16.55
CA VAL A 589 22.58 -9.80 -16.50
C VAL A 589 23.34 -9.75 -17.82
N LEU A 590 22.66 -9.90 -18.95
CA LEU A 590 23.27 -9.83 -20.29
C LEU A 590 23.79 -8.41 -20.56
N TYR A 591 22.98 -7.39 -20.28
CA TYR A 591 23.37 -5.98 -20.37
C TYR A 591 24.67 -5.72 -19.60
N GLU A 592 24.72 -6.11 -18.33
CA GLU A 592 25.91 -5.90 -17.51
C GLU A 592 27.14 -6.67 -18.05
N LYS A 593 26.98 -7.93 -18.46
CA LYS A 593 28.11 -8.74 -18.95
C LYS A 593 28.69 -8.22 -20.26
N GLU A 594 27.84 -7.80 -21.18
CA GLU A 594 28.27 -7.41 -22.53
C GLU A 594 28.71 -5.94 -22.61
N LEU A 595 28.05 -5.06 -21.85
CA LEU A 595 28.14 -3.60 -22.04
C LEU A 595 28.87 -2.85 -20.93
N ARG A 596 29.24 -3.50 -19.82
CA ARG A 596 29.99 -2.84 -18.72
C ARG A 596 31.33 -2.23 -19.15
N LYS A 597 31.91 -2.66 -20.27
CA LYS A 597 33.08 -2.02 -20.90
C LYS A 597 32.86 -0.52 -21.18
N TYR A 598 31.64 -0.09 -21.50
CA TYR A 598 31.31 1.31 -21.81
C TYR A 598 31.28 2.23 -20.58
N GLN A 599 31.35 1.69 -19.37
CA GLN A 599 31.43 2.48 -18.14
C GLN A 599 32.66 3.42 -18.10
N ASN A 600 33.75 3.01 -18.76
CA ASN A 600 35.01 3.77 -18.79
C ASN A 600 35.37 4.27 -20.21
N ILE A 601 34.50 4.04 -21.20
CA ILE A 601 34.71 4.52 -22.58
C ILE A 601 34.08 5.90 -22.68
N PRO A 602 34.81 6.95 -23.11
CA PRO A 602 34.26 8.28 -23.28
C PRO A 602 33.02 8.28 -24.19
N GLN A 603 31.96 8.98 -23.78
CA GLN A 603 30.69 9.07 -24.51
C GLN A 603 30.39 10.53 -24.88
N PRO A 604 29.67 10.80 -25.98
CA PRO A 604 29.35 12.16 -26.36
C PRO A 604 28.34 12.77 -25.38
N ALA A 605 28.51 14.06 -25.10
CA ALA A 605 27.56 14.83 -24.31
C ALA A 605 26.47 15.42 -25.21
N ILE A 606 25.24 15.50 -24.71
CA ILE A 606 24.16 16.21 -25.40
C ILE A 606 24.36 17.71 -25.15
N ASN A 607 24.30 18.53 -26.20
CA ASN A 607 24.44 19.99 -26.11
C ASN A 607 23.10 20.71 -26.35
N GLU A 608 22.34 20.29 -27.36
CA GLU A 608 21.02 20.86 -27.67
C GLU A 608 19.99 19.75 -27.88
N VAL A 609 18.77 20.01 -27.42
CA VAL A 609 17.60 19.14 -27.60
C VAL A 609 16.48 19.95 -28.23
N THR A 610 16.11 19.58 -29.46
CA THR A 610 14.87 20.06 -30.08
C THR A 610 13.89 18.91 -30.16
N ALA A 611 12.68 19.07 -29.62
CA ALA A 611 11.68 18.02 -29.60
C ALA A 611 10.28 18.52 -29.98
N GLU A 612 9.57 17.73 -30.78
CA GLU A 612 8.13 17.83 -31.00
C GLU A 612 7.44 16.64 -30.32
N ILE A 613 6.47 16.92 -29.45
CA ILE A 613 5.78 15.89 -28.67
C ILE A 613 4.27 15.99 -28.94
N ASP A 614 3.69 14.96 -29.56
CA ASP A 614 2.25 14.89 -29.82
C ASP A 614 1.57 13.97 -28.82
N LEU A 615 0.71 14.54 -27.97
CA LEU A 615 -0.03 13.81 -26.95
C LEU A 615 -1.39 13.30 -27.47
N PHE A 616 -1.70 12.03 -27.23
CA PHE A 616 -3.00 11.42 -27.51
C PHE A 616 -3.59 10.77 -26.22
N PRO A 617 -4.00 11.59 -25.23
CA PRO A 617 -4.55 11.11 -23.95
C PRO A 617 -5.66 10.05 -24.06
N ASN A 618 -6.60 10.25 -24.98
CA ASN A 618 -7.74 9.34 -25.21
C ASN A 618 -7.31 7.96 -25.73
N GLU A 619 -6.13 7.86 -26.32
CA GLU A 619 -5.57 6.62 -26.85
C GLU A 619 -4.45 6.06 -25.95
N GLN A 620 -4.24 6.68 -24.78
CA GLN A 620 -3.17 6.33 -23.84
C GLN A 620 -1.79 6.26 -24.51
N SER A 621 -1.55 7.19 -25.45
CA SER A 621 -0.35 7.18 -26.28
C SER A 621 0.21 8.58 -26.56
N TYR A 622 1.48 8.63 -26.96
CA TYR A 622 2.11 9.83 -27.47
C TYR A 622 3.27 9.50 -28.41
N ARG A 623 3.69 10.49 -29.20
CA ARG A 623 4.80 10.39 -30.15
C ARG A 623 5.79 11.52 -29.89
N ILE A 624 7.08 11.19 -29.94
CA ILE A 624 8.17 12.15 -29.84
C ILE A 624 8.93 12.12 -31.15
N ARG A 625 9.15 13.29 -31.74
CA ARG A 625 10.15 13.53 -32.79
C ARG A 625 11.21 14.43 -32.17
N GLY A 626 12.46 13.99 -32.13
CA GLY A 626 13.54 14.74 -31.50
C GLY A 626 14.78 14.80 -32.37
N ASN A 627 15.57 15.83 -32.13
CA ASN A 627 16.90 16.00 -32.70
C ASN A 627 17.87 16.45 -31.60
N TYR A 628 19.01 15.77 -31.50
CA TYR A 628 20.12 16.18 -30.66
C TYR A 628 21.25 16.78 -31.48
N ILE A 629 21.81 17.87 -30.97
CA ILE A 629 23.19 18.25 -31.27
C ILE A 629 24.05 17.66 -30.15
N ILE A 630 24.92 16.72 -30.49
CA ILE A 630 25.85 16.09 -29.52
C ILE A 630 27.27 16.59 -29.77
N GLN A 631 28.05 16.72 -28.69
CA GLN A 631 29.41 17.23 -28.73
C GLN A 631 30.36 16.26 -28.03
N ASN A 632 31.54 16.04 -28.63
CA ASN A 632 32.63 15.42 -27.90
C ASN A 632 33.32 16.46 -27.01
N LYS A 633 33.02 16.45 -25.71
CA LYS A 633 33.64 17.33 -24.69
C LYS A 633 34.90 16.73 -24.07
N GLU A 634 35.34 15.57 -24.55
CA GLU A 634 36.49 14.82 -24.04
C GLU A 634 37.75 15.16 -24.84
N ASP A 635 38.92 15.00 -24.22
CA ASP A 635 40.21 15.24 -24.87
C ASP A 635 40.60 14.13 -25.87
N LYS A 636 39.82 13.04 -25.90
CA LYS A 636 40.04 11.86 -26.76
C LYS A 636 38.94 11.75 -27.80
N SER A 637 39.30 11.26 -28.99
CA SER A 637 38.31 10.94 -30.02
C SER A 637 37.41 9.78 -29.57
N ILE A 638 36.12 9.85 -29.91
CA ILE A 638 35.11 8.81 -29.60
C ILE A 638 34.88 8.00 -30.87
N ASP A 639 35.18 6.70 -30.82
CA ASP A 639 35.02 5.75 -31.93
C ASP A 639 33.87 4.75 -31.72
N SER A 640 33.28 4.73 -30.52
CA SER A 640 32.19 3.84 -30.15
C SER A 640 31.20 4.54 -29.23
N ILE A 641 29.90 4.37 -29.51
CA ILE A 641 28.81 4.95 -28.75
C ILE A 641 27.89 3.83 -28.27
N LEU A 642 27.55 3.83 -26.99
CA LEU A 642 26.45 3.01 -26.48
C LEU A 642 25.20 3.87 -26.41
N LEU A 643 24.13 3.44 -27.07
CA LEU A 643 22.83 4.10 -27.06
C LEU A 643 21.80 3.22 -26.36
N ASN A 644 21.01 3.81 -25.45
CA ASN A 644 19.95 3.13 -24.73
C ASN A 644 18.63 3.88 -24.90
N LEU A 645 17.57 3.10 -25.10
CA LEU A 645 16.17 3.51 -25.14
C LEU A 645 15.37 2.54 -24.27
N PRO A 646 14.37 3.00 -23.52
CA PRO A 646 13.46 2.09 -22.81
C PRO A 646 12.69 1.15 -23.75
N ASN A 647 12.57 -0.12 -23.35
CA ASN A 647 11.94 -1.19 -24.15
C ASN A 647 10.43 -1.02 -24.38
N ASP A 648 9.78 -0.16 -23.61
CA ASP A 648 8.36 0.16 -23.73
C ASP A 648 8.07 1.17 -24.86
N PHE A 649 9.09 1.68 -25.53
CA PHE A 649 8.97 2.58 -26.68
C PHE A 649 9.22 1.85 -28.00
N LYS A 650 8.35 2.12 -28.97
CA LYS A 650 8.54 1.67 -30.35
C LYS A 650 9.37 2.72 -31.11
N ILE A 651 10.51 2.28 -31.64
CA ILE A 651 11.35 3.06 -32.56
C ILE A 651 10.65 3.12 -33.93
N ILE A 652 10.37 4.32 -34.42
CA ILE A 652 9.87 4.57 -35.78
C ILE A 652 11.04 4.93 -36.70
N SER A 653 11.91 5.84 -36.25
CA SER A 653 13.20 6.13 -36.87
C SER A 653 14.21 6.53 -35.81
N LEU A 654 15.49 6.20 -36.02
CA LEU A 654 16.59 6.59 -35.15
C LEU A 654 17.87 6.60 -35.99
N ILE A 655 18.40 7.79 -36.24
CA ILE A 655 19.45 8.03 -37.23
C ILE A 655 20.54 8.89 -36.61
N TYR A 656 21.74 8.31 -36.52
CA TYR A 656 22.95 9.02 -36.17
C TYR A 656 23.62 9.58 -37.44
N ARG A 657 24.08 10.83 -37.38
CA ARG A 657 24.79 11.50 -38.49
C ARG A 657 26.05 12.19 -37.99
N TYR A 658 27.17 11.92 -38.66
CA TYR A 658 28.41 12.66 -38.45
C TYR A 658 29.22 12.70 -39.74
N LYS A 659 29.46 13.92 -40.26
CA LYS A 659 30.02 14.14 -41.60
C LYS A 659 29.18 13.36 -42.64
N ASP A 660 29.81 12.56 -43.50
CA ASP A 660 29.09 11.73 -44.48
C ASP A 660 28.64 10.37 -43.93
N GLU A 661 28.91 10.06 -42.66
CA GLU A 661 28.49 8.80 -42.03
C GLU A 661 27.06 8.92 -41.51
N VAL A 662 26.21 7.95 -41.88
CA VAL A 662 24.82 7.85 -41.45
C VAL A 662 24.57 6.42 -40.97
N ILE A 663 24.14 6.28 -39.72
CA ILE A 663 23.87 4.97 -39.10
C ILE A 663 22.41 4.94 -38.66
N SER A 664 21.66 3.97 -39.19
CA SER A 664 20.28 3.70 -38.76
C SER A 664 20.29 2.69 -37.62
N ILE A 665 19.46 2.92 -36.61
CA ILE A 665 19.42 2.13 -35.37
C ILE A 665 18.01 1.56 -35.21
N ASP A 666 17.90 0.26 -34.96
CA ASP A 666 16.63 -0.46 -34.90
C ASP A 666 16.36 -1.14 -33.54
N LYS A 667 17.34 -1.17 -32.64
CA LYS A 667 17.23 -1.80 -31.32
C LYS A 667 17.29 -0.79 -30.17
N PRO A 668 16.54 -1.01 -29.08
CA PRO A 668 16.55 -0.13 -27.91
C PRO A 668 17.93 0.04 -27.27
N VAL A 669 18.71 -1.05 -27.18
CA VAL A 669 20.11 -1.01 -26.75
C VAL A 669 21.00 -1.34 -27.94
N SER A 670 21.87 -0.39 -28.32
CA SER A 670 22.70 -0.50 -29.52
C SER A 670 24.12 0.01 -29.29
N GLU A 671 25.10 -0.82 -29.65
CA GLU A 671 26.50 -0.40 -29.79
C GLU A 671 26.73 0.14 -31.21
N LEU A 672 27.19 1.38 -31.33
CA LEU A 672 27.54 2.00 -32.60
C LEU A 672 29.06 2.06 -32.71
N ILE A 673 29.62 1.32 -33.66
CA ILE A 673 31.05 1.42 -34.01
C ILE A 673 31.16 2.42 -35.16
N LEU A 674 31.88 3.52 -34.92
CA LEU A 674 31.97 4.65 -35.84
C LEU A 674 33.13 4.45 -36.82
N SER A 675 32.85 4.56 -38.12
CA SER A 675 33.89 4.57 -39.15
C SER A 675 34.71 5.87 -39.10
N LYS A 676 34.07 6.96 -38.67
CA LYS A 676 34.70 8.26 -38.44
C LYS A 676 34.52 8.65 -36.96
N ALA A 677 35.61 8.57 -36.20
CA ALA A 677 35.59 8.98 -34.79
C ALA A 677 35.21 10.47 -34.63
N ILE A 678 34.38 10.78 -33.63
CA ILE A 678 34.03 12.15 -33.25
C ILE A 678 35.27 12.77 -32.61
N THR A 679 35.86 13.76 -33.27
CA THR A 679 37.08 14.42 -32.76
C THR A 679 36.72 15.35 -31.59
N PRO A 680 37.65 15.61 -30.66
CA PRO A 680 37.43 16.57 -29.57
C PRO A 680 36.83 17.89 -30.08
N ASN A 681 35.82 18.40 -29.38
CA ASN A 681 35.04 19.60 -29.69
C ASN A 681 34.23 19.58 -31.00
N SER A 682 34.18 18.46 -31.73
CA SER A 682 33.30 18.33 -32.90
C SER A 682 31.88 17.94 -32.52
N PHE A 683 30.94 18.26 -33.41
CA PHE A 683 29.52 18.03 -33.24
C PHE A 683 29.02 16.91 -34.17
N ALA A 684 28.04 16.16 -33.70
CA ALA A 684 27.27 15.18 -34.46
C ALA A 684 25.77 15.35 -34.17
N GLU A 685 24.93 14.66 -34.94
CA GLU A 685 23.47 14.75 -34.82
C GLU A 685 22.86 13.37 -34.55
N LEU A 686 21.81 13.35 -33.73
CA LEU A 686 20.95 12.18 -33.53
C LEU A 686 19.50 12.59 -33.72
N GLU A 687 18.91 12.15 -34.83
CA GLU A 687 17.50 12.34 -35.15
C GLU A 687 16.72 11.09 -34.71
N PHE A 688 15.59 11.27 -34.06
CA PHE A 688 14.78 10.14 -33.60
C PHE A 688 13.28 10.41 -33.62
N GLU A 689 12.54 9.35 -33.88
CA GLU A 689 11.11 9.30 -33.76
C GLU A 689 10.70 8.04 -33.02
N ILE A 690 10.05 8.22 -31.88
CA ILE A 690 9.62 7.14 -31.00
C ILE A 690 8.15 7.32 -30.62
N SER A 691 7.48 6.21 -30.32
CA SER A 691 6.07 6.20 -29.90
C SER A 691 5.86 5.31 -28.68
N TYR A 692 4.95 5.75 -27.81
CA TYR A 692 4.57 5.06 -26.59
C TYR A 692 3.08 4.82 -26.55
N LYS A 693 2.67 3.64 -26.08
CA LYS A 693 1.28 3.32 -25.76
C LYS A 693 1.24 2.28 -24.65
N TRP A 694 0.39 2.49 -23.65
CA TRP A 694 0.15 1.51 -22.61
C TRP A 694 -1.26 0.92 -22.68
N HIS A 695 -1.45 -0.25 -22.08
CA HIS A 695 -2.72 -0.96 -22.00
C HIS A 695 -3.03 -1.28 -20.54
N SER A 696 -4.28 -1.09 -20.13
CA SER A 696 -4.73 -1.27 -18.74
C SER A 696 -4.51 -2.67 -18.18
N VAL A 697 -4.45 -3.70 -19.04
CA VAL A 697 -4.16 -5.09 -18.66
C VAL A 697 -2.78 -5.26 -18.03
N ASN A 698 -1.83 -4.38 -18.36
CA ASN A 698 -0.46 -4.36 -17.84
C ASN A 698 -0.28 -3.37 -16.67
N GLY A 699 -1.25 -2.46 -16.46
CA GLY A 699 -1.07 -1.29 -15.61
C GLY A 699 -0.41 -0.12 -16.36
N HIS A 700 -0.30 1.03 -15.68
CA HIS A 700 0.44 2.20 -16.17
C HIS A 700 1.68 2.42 -15.30
N ASN A 701 2.68 3.13 -15.86
CA ASN A 701 3.81 3.64 -15.10
C ASN A 701 3.46 5.03 -14.56
N SER A 702 3.52 5.21 -13.24
CA SER A 702 3.19 6.47 -12.57
C SER A 702 3.99 7.69 -13.07
N PHE A 703 5.23 7.50 -13.51
CA PHE A 703 6.08 8.55 -14.06
C PHE A 703 5.95 8.73 -15.59
N ASN A 704 5.09 7.94 -16.26
CA ASN A 704 4.76 8.02 -17.68
C ASN A 704 3.24 7.96 -17.92
N ALA A 705 2.46 8.59 -17.04
CA ALA A 705 1.02 8.46 -17.00
C ALA A 705 0.35 9.36 -18.06
N ILE A 706 0.27 8.88 -19.31
CA ILE A 706 -0.57 9.47 -20.36
C ILE A 706 -2.01 9.00 -20.18
N VAL A 707 -2.84 9.84 -19.58
CA VAL A 707 -4.23 9.57 -19.19
C VAL A 707 -5.17 10.66 -19.72
N GLU A 708 -6.45 10.33 -19.91
CA GLU A 708 -7.44 11.20 -20.56
C GLU A 708 -7.47 12.63 -20.02
N ASN A 709 -7.28 12.84 -18.71
CA ASN A 709 -7.14 14.15 -18.09
C ASN A 709 -6.15 14.05 -16.91
N GLY A 710 -5.28 15.05 -16.73
CA GLY A 710 -4.27 15.05 -15.67
C GLY A 710 -3.04 14.19 -15.97
N SER A 711 -2.61 14.16 -17.24
CA SER A 711 -1.41 13.43 -17.69
C SER A 711 -0.13 14.03 -17.12
N PHE A 712 0.85 13.17 -16.82
CA PHE A 712 2.20 13.59 -16.43
C PHE A 712 3.25 12.59 -16.89
N MET A 713 4.35 13.10 -17.45
CA MET A 713 5.49 12.29 -17.86
C MET A 713 6.79 12.97 -17.43
N ARG A 714 7.68 12.20 -16.77
CA ARG A 714 9.11 12.55 -16.64
C ARG A 714 9.80 12.30 -17.97
N VAL A 715 9.41 13.07 -18.98
CA VAL A 715 9.57 12.70 -20.39
C VAL A 715 11.03 12.51 -20.79
N SER A 716 11.99 13.23 -20.19
CA SER A 716 13.43 13.05 -20.48
C SER A 716 13.98 11.67 -20.10
N ARG A 717 13.27 10.86 -19.29
CA ARG A 717 13.64 9.46 -19.01
C ARG A 717 13.44 8.53 -20.20
N TYR A 718 12.60 8.92 -21.15
CA TYR A 718 12.20 8.10 -22.28
C TYR A 718 12.86 8.52 -23.61
N PHE A 719 13.73 9.52 -23.52
CA PHE A 719 14.55 10.00 -24.61
C PHE A 719 15.80 9.12 -24.75
N PRO A 720 16.42 9.00 -25.96
CA PRO A 720 17.64 8.23 -26.14
C PRO A 720 18.78 8.76 -25.23
N ARG A 721 19.49 7.84 -24.56
CA ARG A 721 20.60 8.13 -23.63
C ARG A 721 21.91 7.51 -24.09
N PHE A 722 23.01 8.25 -23.93
CA PHE A 722 24.36 7.76 -24.25
C PHE A 722 25.04 7.15 -23.02
N GLY A 723 25.84 6.11 -23.26
CA GLY A 723 26.69 5.49 -22.25
C GLY A 723 26.08 4.34 -21.48
N TYR A 724 26.79 3.86 -20.48
CA TYR A 724 26.36 2.72 -19.66
C TYR A 724 25.25 3.14 -18.69
N ASP A 725 24.13 2.42 -18.71
CA ASP A 725 22.97 2.70 -17.86
C ASP A 725 23.07 1.92 -16.53
N GLU A 726 23.38 2.64 -15.46
CA GLU A 726 23.47 2.06 -14.11
C GLU A 726 22.09 1.57 -13.59
N GLU A 727 20.96 2.03 -14.15
CA GLU A 727 19.61 1.54 -13.78
C GLU A 727 19.38 0.08 -14.28
N MET A 728 20.16 -0.36 -15.26
CA MET A 728 20.16 -1.72 -15.81
C MET A 728 21.09 -2.68 -15.06
N VAL A 729 21.77 -2.21 -14.00
CA VAL A 729 22.65 -3.03 -13.14
C VAL A 729 21.85 -3.68 -12.01
N ILE A 730 22.17 -4.94 -11.71
CA ILE A 730 21.57 -5.65 -10.57
C ILE A 730 22.26 -5.20 -9.29
N GLN A 731 21.52 -4.62 -8.34
CA GLN A 731 22.08 -4.20 -7.05
C GLN A 731 22.11 -5.34 -6.01
N ASP A 732 21.18 -6.30 -6.10
CA ASP A 732 21.05 -7.39 -5.11
C ASP A 732 22.26 -8.35 -5.12
N ASN A 733 22.97 -8.40 -3.98
CA ASN A 733 24.20 -9.19 -3.83
C ASN A 733 23.99 -10.70 -4.06
N ASN A 734 22.82 -11.25 -3.73
CA ASN A 734 22.54 -12.69 -3.89
C ASN A 734 22.31 -13.04 -5.36
N GLN A 735 21.58 -12.20 -6.10
CA GLN A 735 21.42 -12.31 -7.54
C GLN A 735 22.78 -12.15 -8.25
N ARG A 736 23.60 -11.17 -7.85
CA ARG A 736 24.94 -10.98 -8.42
C ARG A 736 25.81 -12.23 -8.27
N LYS A 737 25.86 -12.83 -7.07
CA LYS A 737 26.54 -14.11 -6.84
C LYS A 737 25.97 -15.24 -7.70
N LYS A 738 24.64 -15.37 -7.79
CA LYS A 738 23.96 -16.39 -8.58
C LYS A 738 24.33 -16.34 -10.07
N TYR A 739 24.46 -15.13 -10.64
CA TYR A 739 24.77 -14.94 -12.05
C TYR A 739 26.27 -14.72 -12.35
N GLY A 740 27.13 -14.78 -11.32
CA GLY A 740 28.57 -14.57 -11.45
C GLY A 740 28.92 -13.14 -11.86
N LEU A 741 28.16 -12.15 -11.40
CA LEU A 741 28.45 -10.73 -11.58
C LEU A 741 29.47 -10.28 -10.52
N GLY A 742 30.32 -9.30 -10.86
CA GLY A 742 31.30 -8.72 -9.91
C GLY A 742 30.61 -7.91 -8.79
N SER A 743 31.33 -7.05 -8.07
CA SER A 743 30.67 -6.08 -7.18
C SER A 743 29.86 -5.07 -7.98
N ALA A 744 28.74 -4.61 -7.41
CA ALA A 744 27.95 -3.52 -7.98
C ALA A 744 28.81 -2.25 -8.02
N THR A 745 28.48 -1.34 -8.94
CA THR A 745 29.13 -0.03 -8.94
C THR A 745 28.60 0.77 -7.76
N GLU A 746 29.46 1.00 -6.77
CA GLU A 746 29.13 1.83 -5.62
C GLU A 746 29.02 3.30 -6.03
N ILE A 747 28.19 4.05 -5.30
CA ILE A 747 28.21 5.50 -5.40
C ILE A 747 29.64 6.00 -5.14
N LYS A 748 30.09 7.01 -5.88
CA LYS A 748 31.44 7.54 -5.70
C LYS A 748 31.62 8.00 -4.25
N PRO A 749 32.68 7.56 -3.55
CA PRO A 749 32.99 8.05 -2.21
C PRO A 749 33.25 9.55 -2.20
N LEU A 750 32.96 10.22 -1.09
CA LEU A 750 33.12 11.67 -0.93
C LEU A 750 34.53 12.15 -1.32
N GLU A 751 35.58 11.42 -0.90
CA GLU A 751 37.00 11.74 -1.10
C GLU A 751 37.52 11.52 -2.54
N SER A 752 36.67 11.02 -3.44
CA SER A 752 37.09 10.76 -4.83
C SER A 752 37.53 12.05 -5.53
N PRO A 753 38.48 12.03 -6.48
CA PRO A 753 38.83 13.22 -7.25
C PRO A 753 37.60 13.83 -7.93
N LYS A 754 37.52 15.17 -7.95
CA LYS A 754 36.47 15.87 -8.70
C LYS A 754 36.76 15.75 -10.19
N VAL A 755 35.73 15.42 -10.97
CA VAL A 755 35.81 15.41 -12.43
C VAL A 755 34.97 16.57 -12.94
N LYS A 756 35.55 17.43 -13.78
CA LYS A 756 34.79 18.48 -14.43
C LYS A 756 33.90 17.83 -15.49
N SER A 757 32.59 17.94 -15.33
CA SER A 757 31.61 17.53 -16.34
C SER A 757 30.73 18.71 -16.67
N ASP A 758 30.48 18.91 -17.96
CA ASP A 758 29.54 19.89 -18.49
C ASP A 758 28.51 19.13 -19.32
N ASP A 759 27.39 18.79 -18.69
CA ASP A 759 26.27 18.00 -19.21
C ASP A 759 24.96 18.80 -19.28
N PHE A 760 25.06 20.13 -19.25
CA PHE A 760 23.94 21.03 -19.39
C PHE A 760 23.55 21.17 -20.87
N ILE A 761 22.25 21.28 -21.12
CA ILE A 761 21.63 21.35 -22.44
C ILE A 761 20.85 22.65 -22.64
N ASN A 762 20.71 23.04 -23.91
CA ASN A 762 19.66 23.94 -24.35
C ASN A 762 18.46 23.12 -24.84
N LEU A 763 17.28 23.42 -24.32
CA LEU A 763 16.04 22.69 -24.58
C LEU A 763 15.04 23.57 -25.33
N ALA A 764 14.52 23.06 -26.44
CA ALA A 764 13.38 23.61 -27.17
C ALA A 764 12.34 22.50 -27.41
N MET A 765 11.14 22.65 -26.87
CA MET A 765 10.06 21.66 -27.01
C MET A 765 8.81 22.30 -27.59
N THR A 766 8.26 21.71 -28.65
CA THR A 766 6.91 22.00 -29.15
C THR A 766 5.99 20.86 -28.78
N ILE A 767 4.98 21.11 -27.98
CA ILE A 767 4.09 20.06 -27.46
C ILE A 767 2.67 20.32 -27.96
N SER A 768 2.04 19.29 -28.53
CA SER A 768 0.65 19.35 -29.00
C SER A 768 -0.28 18.46 -28.16
N THR A 769 -1.49 18.96 -27.88
CA THR A 769 -2.49 18.26 -27.07
C THR A 769 -3.92 18.52 -27.60
N PRO A 770 -4.96 17.75 -27.22
CA PRO A 770 -6.34 18.06 -27.59
C PRO A 770 -6.78 19.47 -27.20
N LYS A 771 -7.69 20.07 -27.99
CA LYS A 771 -8.12 21.49 -27.85
C LYS A 771 -8.64 21.93 -26.47
N ASN A 772 -9.11 20.99 -25.65
CA ASN A 772 -9.65 21.24 -24.31
C ASN A 772 -8.56 21.23 -23.23
N GLN A 773 -7.34 20.82 -23.55
CA GLN A 773 -6.25 20.71 -22.59
C GLN A 773 -5.20 21.80 -22.78
N THR A 774 -4.54 22.12 -21.68
CA THR A 774 -3.36 22.98 -21.63
C THR A 774 -2.16 22.14 -21.23
N VAL A 775 -1.05 22.30 -21.94
CA VAL A 775 0.22 21.67 -21.58
C VAL A 775 0.95 22.57 -20.61
N VAL A 776 1.67 21.95 -19.66
CA VAL A 776 2.72 22.62 -18.90
C VAL A 776 4.01 21.86 -19.10
N GLY A 777 5.03 22.52 -19.66
CA GLY A 777 6.35 21.93 -19.92
C GLY A 777 7.45 22.60 -19.11
N THR A 778 8.63 21.97 -19.09
CA THR A 778 9.87 22.55 -18.53
C THR A 778 10.35 23.76 -19.35
N GLY A 779 10.71 24.85 -18.67
CA GLY A 779 11.19 26.09 -19.27
C GLY A 779 10.12 27.17 -19.42
N GLU A 780 10.45 28.21 -20.18
CA GLU A 780 9.57 29.36 -20.43
C GLU A 780 8.66 29.11 -21.63
N LEU A 781 7.36 29.38 -21.45
CA LEU A 781 6.39 29.38 -22.55
C LEU A 781 6.68 30.56 -23.49
N LYS A 782 7.09 30.27 -24.73
CA LYS A 782 7.39 31.28 -25.76
C LYS A 782 6.22 31.53 -26.68
N LYS A 783 5.46 30.50 -27.01
CA LYS A 783 4.35 30.60 -27.97
C LYS A 783 3.27 29.58 -27.64
N GLU A 784 2.02 30.02 -27.77
CA GLU A 784 0.83 29.18 -27.73
C GLU A 784 0.01 29.46 -29.00
N TRP A 785 -0.45 28.41 -29.67
CA TRP A 785 -1.34 28.55 -30.81
C TRP A 785 -2.24 27.34 -30.98
N GLN A 786 -3.29 27.50 -31.79
CA GLN A 786 -4.21 26.42 -32.13
C GLN A 786 -4.10 26.10 -33.63
N GLN A 787 -4.01 24.82 -33.96
CA GLN A 787 -3.95 24.35 -35.35
C GLN A 787 -4.61 22.98 -35.46
N ASN A 788 -5.38 22.73 -36.52
CA ASN A 788 -6.01 21.43 -36.81
C ASN A 788 -6.80 20.82 -35.62
N GLY A 789 -7.46 21.66 -34.81
CA GLY A 789 -8.24 21.21 -33.65
C GLY A 789 -7.40 20.75 -32.45
N ARG A 790 -6.11 21.11 -32.40
CA ARG A 790 -5.18 20.84 -31.30
C ARG A 790 -4.53 22.13 -30.81
N ASN A 791 -4.15 22.16 -29.53
CA ASN A 791 -3.39 23.24 -28.93
C ASN A 791 -1.90 22.90 -28.99
N TYR A 792 -1.06 23.89 -29.26
CA TYR A 792 0.38 23.77 -29.37
C TYR A 792 1.07 24.77 -28.46
N PHE A 793 2.12 24.31 -27.78
CA PHE A 793 2.89 25.10 -26.82
C PHE A 793 4.38 24.93 -27.10
N GLU A 794 5.09 26.05 -27.25
CA GLU A 794 6.55 26.08 -27.42
C GLU A 794 7.21 26.51 -26.12
N TYR A 795 8.01 25.62 -25.53
CA TYR A 795 8.80 25.86 -24.32
C TYR A 795 10.29 25.92 -24.63
N ARG A 796 11.01 26.83 -23.97
CA ARG A 796 12.47 26.92 -24.07
C ARG A 796 13.14 27.08 -22.71
N ALA A 797 14.26 26.40 -22.53
CA ALA A 797 15.15 26.56 -21.38
C ALA A 797 16.61 26.50 -21.85
N GLU A 798 17.45 27.34 -21.27
CA GLU A 798 18.88 27.42 -21.60
C GLU A 798 19.70 26.96 -20.42
N SER A 799 20.79 26.24 -20.68
CA SER A 799 21.71 25.75 -19.64
C SER A 799 20.98 25.05 -18.49
N ILE A 800 20.28 23.97 -18.79
CA ILE A 800 19.64 23.11 -17.78
C ILE A 800 20.23 21.70 -17.83
N PRO A 801 20.26 20.94 -16.72
CA PRO A 801 20.57 19.51 -16.77
C PRO A 801 19.60 18.76 -17.68
N PHE A 802 19.97 17.54 -18.12
CA PHE A 802 19.13 16.65 -18.94
C PHE A 802 17.91 16.10 -18.18
N ARG A 803 17.04 17.00 -17.72
CA ARG A 803 15.92 16.74 -16.83
C ARG A 803 14.77 17.68 -17.18
N PHE A 804 13.77 17.11 -17.85
CA PHE A 804 12.57 17.83 -18.24
C PHE A 804 11.36 16.90 -18.19
N ALA A 805 10.22 17.50 -17.89
CA ALA A 805 8.93 16.83 -17.72
C ALA A 805 7.81 17.70 -18.30
N LEU A 806 6.65 17.10 -18.48
CA LEU A 806 5.47 17.81 -18.91
C LEU A 806 4.20 17.21 -18.30
N SER A 807 3.16 18.04 -18.21
CA SER A 807 1.80 17.63 -17.90
C SER A 807 0.80 18.14 -18.94
N SER A 808 -0.38 17.52 -18.99
CA SER A 808 -1.49 17.96 -19.84
C SER A 808 -2.82 17.65 -19.18
N ALA A 809 -3.65 18.68 -18.99
CA ALA A 809 -4.96 18.53 -18.39
C ALA A 809 -5.92 19.67 -18.76
N GLU A 810 -7.18 19.52 -18.38
CA GLU A 810 -8.17 20.59 -18.36
C GLU A 810 -7.97 21.44 -17.09
N TYR A 811 -7.13 22.47 -17.20
CA TYR A 811 -6.75 23.31 -16.07
C TYR A 811 -7.63 24.56 -15.94
N ARG A 812 -7.88 24.95 -14.69
CA ARG A 812 -8.12 26.34 -14.33
C ARG A 812 -6.79 27.00 -13.99
N ILE A 813 -6.59 28.23 -14.47
CA ILE A 813 -5.33 28.96 -14.30
C ILE A 813 -5.56 30.17 -13.40
N LYS A 814 -4.75 30.31 -12.36
CA LYS A 814 -4.64 31.55 -11.58
C LYS A 814 -3.23 32.11 -11.76
N SER A 815 -3.13 33.42 -12.00
CA SER A 815 -1.85 34.09 -12.27
C SER A 815 -1.76 35.40 -11.51
N VAL A 816 -0.58 35.66 -10.93
CA VAL A 816 -0.25 36.89 -10.21
C VAL A 816 1.17 37.30 -10.59
N GLU A 817 1.42 38.61 -10.69
CA GLU A 817 2.75 39.16 -10.89
C GLU A 817 3.35 39.60 -9.54
N HIS A 818 4.62 39.29 -9.31
CA HIS A 818 5.35 39.62 -8.08
C HIS A 818 6.79 40.00 -8.42
N ASN A 819 7.17 41.26 -8.21
CA ASN A 819 8.51 41.78 -8.51
C ASN A 819 9.02 41.47 -9.93
N GLY A 820 8.14 41.52 -10.93
CA GLY A 820 8.45 41.20 -12.34
C GLY A 820 8.54 39.71 -12.67
N ILE A 821 8.25 38.83 -11.70
CA ILE A 821 8.14 37.38 -11.88
C ILE A 821 6.67 36.99 -11.92
N LYS A 822 6.26 36.26 -12.95
CA LYS A 822 4.87 35.77 -13.08
C LYS A 822 4.70 34.44 -12.35
N ILE A 823 3.86 34.41 -11.32
CA ILE A 823 3.48 33.18 -10.62
C ILE A 823 2.18 32.65 -11.24
N GLN A 824 2.17 31.38 -11.66
CA GLN A 824 0.99 30.71 -12.21
C GLN A 824 0.72 29.41 -11.48
N VAL A 825 -0.55 29.14 -11.17
CA VAL A 825 -1.00 27.85 -10.65
C VAL A 825 -2.08 27.31 -11.59
N LEU A 826 -1.81 26.15 -12.17
CA LEU A 826 -2.72 25.38 -13.00
C LEU A 826 -3.24 24.20 -12.19
N TYR A 827 -4.55 24.17 -11.97
CA TYR A 827 -5.19 23.24 -11.04
C TYR A 827 -6.54 22.76 -11.57
N HIS A 828 -7.02 21.64 -11.05
CA HIS A 828 -8.32 21.10 -11.36
C HIS A 828 -9.42 22.08 -10.90
N PRO A 829 -10.51 22.30 -11.66
CA PRO A 829 -11.51 23.32 -11.32
C PRO A 829 -12.11 23.24 -9.91
N LEU A 830 -12.18 22.05 -9.31
CA LEU A 830 -12.68 21.83 -7.94
C LEU A 830 -11.64 22.20 -6.86
N HIS A 831 -10.35 22.25 -7.20
CA HIS A 831 -9.22 22.27 -6.26
C HIS A 831 -8.71 23.68 -5.93
N HIS A 832 -9.61 24.64 -5.84
CA HIS A 832 -9.27 26.05 -5.62
C HIS A 832 -8.81 26.38 -4.19
N ASN A 833 -9.03 25.49 -3.22
CA ASN A 833 -8.95 25.79 -1.79
C ASN A 833 -7.58 26.32 -1.32
N ASN A 834 -6.48 25.78 -1.86
CA ASN A 834 -5.12 26.08 -1.41
C ASN A 834 -4.32 26.93 -2.40
N VAL A 835 -4.92 27.30 -3.54
CA VAL A 835 -4.22 28.01 -4.62
C VAL A 835 -3.71 29.37 -4.17
N ASP A 836 -4.53 30.13 -3.42
CA ASP A 836 -4.12 31.43 -2.90
C ASP A 836 -2.95 31.31 -1.92
N HIS A 837 -3.03 30.34 -1.02
CA HIS A 837 -1.99 30.10 -0.02
C HIS A 837 -0.67 29.65 -0.66
N LEU A 838 -0.75 28.81 -1.70
CA LEU A 838 0.40 28.42 -2.52
C LEU A 838 1.08 29.65 -3.15
N ILE A 839 0.31 30.56 -3.75
CA ILE A 839 0.84 31.78 -4.36
C ILE A 839 1.54 32.67 -3.32
N GLU A 840 0.91 32.91 -2.17
CA GLU A 840 1.50 33.74 -1.11
C GLU A 840 2.78 33.13 -0.55
N ASN A 841 2.81 31.80 -0.38
CA ASN A 841 4.02 31.11 0.04
C ASN A 841 5.17 31.24 -0.98
N THR A 842 4.86 31.09 -2.27
CA THR A 842 5.84 31.28 -3.34
C THR A 842 6.39 32.69 -3.35
N LYS A 843 5.56 33.73 -3.15
CA LYS A 843 6.03 35.13 -3.05
C LYS A 843 7.05 35.29 -1.93
N LEU A 844 6.72 34.79 -0.72
CA LEU A 844 7.62 34.86 0.44
C LEU A 844 8.94 34.12 0.20
N THR A 845 8.86 32.95 -0.44
CA THR A 845 10.04 32.14 -0.76
C THR A 845 10.93 32.83 -1.80
N LEU A 846 10.33 33.38 -2.87
CA LEU A 846 11.05 34.18 -3.86
C LEU A 846 11.73 35.39 -3.19
N ASP A 847 11.02 36.15 -2.36
CA ASP A 847 11.59 37.31 -1.67
C ASP A 847 12.74 36.91 -0.75
N TYR A 848 12.62 35.81 -0.02
CA TYR A 848 13.69 35.32 0.85
C TYR A 848 14.91 34.89 0.04
N CYS A 849 14.74 34.05 -0.98
CA CYS A 849 15.84 33.50 -1.76
C CYS A 849 16.53 34.57 -2.62
N ILE A 850 15.77 35.50 -3.21
CA ILE A 850 16.33 36.60 -4.01
C ILE A 850 17.21 37.51 -3.14
N ASN A 851 16.72 37.87 -1.95
CA ASN A 851 17.47 38.75 -1.04
C ASN A 851 18.73 38.07 -0.48
N ASN A 852 18.65 36.77 -0.13
CA ASN A 852 19.74 36.07 0.55
C ASN A 852 20.72 35.39 -0.41
N PHE A 853 20.25 34.73 -1.47
CA PHE A 853 21.05 33.80 -2.28
C PHE A 853 21.37 34.33 -3.68
N GLY A 854 20.51 35.18 -4.26
CA GLY A 854 20.73 35.79 -5.56
C GLY A 854 19.52 35.68 -6.50
N PRO A 855 19.61 36.24 -7.72
CA PRO A 855 18.46 36.39 -8.61
C PRO A 855 17.84 35.06 -9.04
N TYR A 856 16.52 35.07 -9.25
CA TYR A 856 15.79 33.96 -9.83
C TYR A 856 16.10 33.85 -11.35
N PRO A 857 16.42 32.66 -11.88
CA PRO A 857 16.89 32.52 -13.27
C PRO A 857 15.78 32.55 -14.34
N PHE A 858 14.50 32.49 -13.95
CA PHE A 858 13.36 32.46 -14.87
C PHE A 858 12.49 33.72 -14.73
N GLN A 859 11.60 33.95 -15.69
CA GLN A 859 10.61 35.04 -15.71
C GLN A 859 9.27 34.60 -15.11
N SER A 860 9.05 33.29 -14.98
CA SER A 860 7.85 32.73 -14.39
C SER A 860 8.13 31.54 -13.47
N VAL A 861 7.24 31.37 -12.48
CA VAL A 861 7.14 30.16 -11.65
C VAL A 861 5.78 29.54 -11.93
N VAL A 862 5.76 28.31 -12.46
CA VAL A 862 4.53 27.62 -12.80
C VAL A 862 4.34 26.40 -11.89
N PHE A 863 3.21 26.33 -11.19
CA PHE A 863 2.75 25.12 -10.51
C PHE A 863 1.70 24.42 -11.38
N ALA A 864 1.88 23.12 -11.61
CA ALA A 864 0.94 22.30 -12.35
C ALA A 864 0.49 21.11 -11.50
N GLU A 865 -0.81 21.03 -11.27
CA GLU A 865 -1.42 19.88 -10.63
C GLU A 865 -1.45 18.67 -11.57
N VAL A 866 -1.19 17.47 -11.04
CA VAL A 866 -1.25 16.20 -11.78
C VAL A 866 -2.15 15.20 -11.07
N SER A 867 -2.72 14.26 -11.86
CA SER A 867 -3.66 13.27 -11.34
C SER A 867 -3.01 12.25 -10.39
N SER A 868 -3.84 11.59 -9.57
CA SER A 868 -3.44 10.49 -8.66
C SER A 868 -2.97 9.21 -9.37
N PHE A 869 -2.97 9.19 -10.71
CA PHE A 869 -2.29 8.15 -11.50
C PHE A 869 -0.77 8.36 -11.48
N THR A 870 -0.32 9.56 -11.12
CA THR A 870 1.07 9.86 -10.82
C THR A 870 1.33 9.72 -9.33
N GLU A 871 2.11 8.71 -8.98
CA GLU A 871 2.59 8.39 -7.64
C GLU A 871 4.13 8.50 -7.56
N GLY A 872 4.65 8.54 -6.33
CA GLY A 872 6.09 8.52 -6.07
C GLY A 872 6.72 9.87 -5.74
N PHE A 873 5.94 10.96 -5.70
CA PHE A 873 6.33 12.26 -5.15
C PHE A 873 5.11 13.07 -4.71
N ALA A 874 5.31 14.04 -3.82
CA ALA A 874 4.28 15.02 -3.45
C ALA A 874 4.38 16.28 -4.33
N GLY A 875 5.61 16.78 -4.51
CA GLY A 875 6.01 17.84 -5.43
C GLY A 875 7.29 17.44 -6.16
N THR A 876 7.55 18.05 -7.31
CA THR A 876 8.86 17.94 -7.95
C THR A 876 9.16 19.17 -8.81
N ALA A 877 10.24 19.86 -8.47
CA ALA A 877 10.76 20.99 -9.23
C ALA A 877 11.56 20.57 -10.47
N TYR A 878 11.32 21.31 -11.55
CA TYR A 878 12.02 21.30 -12.83
C TYR A 878 12.31 22.76 -13.23
N PRO A 879 13.21 23.02 -14.18
CA PRO A 879 13.48 24.38 -14.66
C PRO A 879 12.19 25.15 -15.02
N GLY A 880 11.89 26.22 -14.27
CA GLY A 880 10.71 27.08 -14.44
C GLY A 880 9.34 26.51 -13.99
N VAL A 881 9.26 25.23 -13.60
CA VAL A 881 7.97 24.56 -13.31
C VAL A 881 8.05 23.56 -12.16
N ILE A 882 7.00 23.49 -11.35
CA ILE A 882 6.82 22.52 -10.27
C ILE A 882 5.55 21.71 -10.56
N PHE A 883 5.67 20.38 -10.56
CA PHE A 883 4.52 19.48 -10.66
C PHE A 883 4.14 18.96 -9.28
N MET A 884 2.85 18.97 -8.94
CA MET A 884 2.35 18.54 -7.62
C MET A 884 1.17 17.60 -7.77
N THR A 885 1.13 16.55 -6.97
CA THR A 885 0.01 15.59 -6.99
C THR A 885 -1.24 16.17 -6.31
N GLU A 886 -2.42 15.85 -6.84
CA GLU A 886 -3.70 16.38 -6.33
C GLU A 886 -3.94 16.07 -4.84
N ASN A 887 -3.51 14.89 -4.38
CA ASN A 887 -3.80 14.42 -3.02
C ASN A 887 -3.01 15.17 -1.94
N MET A 888 -1.77 15.58 -2.19
CA MET A 888 -0.90 16.13 -1.13
C MET A 888 -1.07 17.63 -0.92
N THR A 889 -1.28 18.39 -2.00
CA THR A 889 -1.34 19.86 -1.92
C THR A 889 -2.76 20.38 -2.05
N PHE A 890 -3.50 19.91 -3.05
CA PHE A 890 -4.74 20.53 -3.48
C PHE A 890 -5.96 20.02 -2.70
N ASN A 891 -5.95 18.72 -2.37
CA ASN A 891 -6.96 18.07 -1.53
C ASN A 891 -6.63 18.09 -0.02
N ALA A 892 -5.62 18.86 0.39
CA ALA A 892 -5.31 19.12 1.79
C ALA A 892 -6.24 20.17 2.41
N ASN A 893 -6.76 19.90 3.60
CA ASN A 893 -7.54 20.82 4.42
C ASN A 893 -6.64 21.47 5.49
N ILE A 894 -5.95 22.54 5.10
CA ILE A 894 -5.05 23.31 6.00
C ILE A 894 -5.79 24.28 6.94
N LYS A 895 -7.12 24.38 6.86
CA LYS A 895 -7.93 25.32 7.67
C LYS A 895 -8.21 24.80 9.09
N VAL A 896 -8.06 23.50 9.30
CA VAL A 896 -8.23 22.88 10.62
C VAL A 896 -6.93 23.10 11.40
N GLU A 897 -7.00 23.88 12.49
CA GLU A 897 -5.81 24.21 13.28
C GLU A 897 -5.10 22.95 13.81
N LYS A 898 -3.80 22.83 13.47
CA LYS A 898 -2.69 22.22 14.23
C LYS A 898 -1.43 22.23 13.35
N ASN A 899 -0.63 23.31 13.30
CA ASN A 899 0.74 23.35 12.74
C ASN A 899 1.04 22.69 11.35
N GLN A 900 0.05 22.27 10.59
CA GLN A 900 0.17 21.37 9.44
C GLN A 900 0.01 22.13 8.12
N ASP A 901 0.65 23.29 8.01
CA ASP A 901 0.72 23.96 6.72
C ASP A 901 1.69 23.23 5.79
N VAL A 902 1.21 22.12 5.21
CA VAL A 902 1.97 21.31 4.24
C VAL A 902 2.00 21.96 2.86
N VAL A 903 1.11 22.92 2.61
CA VAL A 903 1.25 23.76 1.44
C VAL A 903 2.51 24.62 1.58
N ASN A 904 2.83 25.16 2.76
CA ASN A 904 4.14 25.78 2.99
C ASN A 904 5.29 24.78 2.95
N GLU A 905 5.15 23.58 3.55
CA GLU A 905 6.15 22.50 3.44
C GLU A 905 6.58 22.33 1.99
N LEU A 906 5.59 22.07 1.13
CA LEU A 906 5.85 21.64 -0.21
C LEU A 906 6.11 22.81 -1.15
N ALA A 907 5.40 23.92 -1.00
CA ALA A 907 5.62 25.11 -1.83
C ALA A 907 6.99 25.75 -1.57
N GLY A 908 7.33 25.95 -0.30
CA GLY A 908 8.60 26.56 0.10
C GLY A 908 9.78 25.68 -0.29
N HIS A 909 9.69 24.39 -0.01
CA HIS A 909 10.71 23.40 -0.36
C HIS A 909 10.91 23.29 -1.88
N GLU A 910 9.85 23.07 -2.65
CA GLU A 910 9.96 22.92 -4.10
C GLU A 910 10.39 24.22 -4.80
N THR A 911 9.98 25.38 -4.28
CA THR A 911 10.46 26.68 -4.78
C THR A 911 11.94 26.89 -4.45
N ALA A 912 12.41 26.43 -3.28
CA ALA A 912 13.82 26.51 -2.90
C ALA A 912 14.73 25.70 -3.84
N HIS A 913 14.21 24.62 -4.45
CA HIS A 913 14.96 23.86 -5.45
C HIS A 913 15.33 24.66 -6.72
N PHE A 914 14.78 25.84 -6.93
CA PHE A 914 15.27 26.74 -7.98
C PHE A 914 16.66 27.31 -7.68
N TRP A 915 17.11 27.32 -6.43
CA TRP A 915 18.48 27.62 -6.02
C TRP A 915 19.25 26.35 -5.65
N TRP A 916 18.59 25.40 -4.98
CA TRP A 916 19.21 24.19 -4.42
C TRP A 916 18.88 22.93 -5.22
N GLY A 917 19.83 22.48 -6.02
CA GLY A 917 19.64 21.38 -6.96
C GLY A 917 19.54 21.87 -8.39
N THR A 918 19.09 20.98 -9.28
CA THR A 918 19.39 20.94 -10.71
C THR A 918 18.98 22.17 -11.55
N ASN A 919 18.46 23.23 -10.94
CA ASN A 919 18.12 24.49 -11.63
C ASN A 919 19.27 25.51 -11.64
N GLN A 920 20.16 25.50 -10.63
CA GLN A 920 21.31 26.42 -10.56
C GLN A 920 22.62 25.71 -10.18
N ILE A 921 22.55 24.76 -9.26
CA ILE A 921 23.68 23.87 -8.92
C ILE A 921 23.37 22.45 -9.38
N ASP A 922 24.37 21.74 -9.88
CA ASP A 922 24.23 20.31 -10.14
C ASP A 922 25.32 19.60 -9.32
N PRO A 923 24.99 19.10 -8.12
CA PRO A 923 25.97 18.39 -7.29
C PRO A 923 26.59 17.21 -8.03
N ASP A 924 27.87 16.96 -7.79
CA ASP A 924 28.50 15.74 -8.32
C ASP A 924 27.80 14.50 -7.74
N TYR A 925 27.53 13.50 -8.59
CA TYR A 925 26.83 12.29 -8.19
C TYR A 925 27.78 11.37 -7.38
N ARG A 926 27.87 11.65 -6.08
CA ARG A 926 28.72 11.00 -5.07
C ARG A 926 28.10 11.09 -3.67
N GLU A 927 28.66 10.40 -2.68
CA GLU A 927 28.24 10.58 -1.27
C GLU A 927 28.11 12.07 -0.90
N GLY A 928 27.01 12.44 -0.24
CA GLY A 928 26.75 13.83 0.19
C GLY A 928 25.95 14.68 -0.80
N TYR A 929 25.71 14.23 -2.03
CA TYR A 929 25.01 15.02 -3.04
C TYR A 929 23.58 15.42 -2.61
N ALA A 930 22.88 14.54 -1.89
CA ALA A 930 21.51 14.78 -1.44
C ALA A 930 21.43 15.83 -0.33
N MET A 931 22.50 16.02 0.46
CA MET A 931 22.58 17.10 1.46
C MET A 931 22.52 18.48 0.79
N LEU A 932 23.19 18.63 -0.36
CA LEU A 932 23.24 19.90 -1.09
C LEU A 932 21.92 20.27 -1.76
N THR A 933 21.04 19.30 -2.01
CA THR A 933 19.71 19.56 -2.60
C THR A 933 18.64 19.62 -1.52
N GLU A 934 18.48 18.55 -0.73
CA GLU A 934 17.35 18.39 0.19
C GLU A 934 17.56 19.17 1.49
N SER A 935 18.73 19.09 2.13
CA SER A 935 18.95 19.79 3.41
C SER A 935 18.84 21.30 3.26
N LEU A 936 19.32 21.86 2.15
CA LEU A 936 19.24 23.29 1.87
C LEU A 936 17.82 23.76 1.54
N ALA A 937 17.05 22.93 0.81
CA ALA A 937 15.63 23.16 0.58
C ALA A 937 14.84 23.13 1.90
N MET A 938 15.11 22.14 2.75
CA MET A 938 14.52 22.03 4.10
C MET A 938 14.87 23.21 5.00
N TYR A 939 16.13 23.68 4.99
CA TYR A 939 16.51 24.88 5.74
C TYR A 939 15.74 26.10 5.26
N THR A 940 15.63 26.28 3.95
CA THR A 940 14.88 27.40 3.35
C THR A 940 13.41 27.32 3.77
N GLU A 941 12.79 26.14 3.66
CA GLU A 941 11.43 25.88 4.14
C GLU A 941 11.26 26.29 5.61
N MET A 942 12.17 25.89 6.51
CA MET A 942 12.11 26.27 7.93
C MET A 942 12.19 27.79 8.12
N MET A 943 12.98 28.50 7.33
CA MET A 943 13.08 29.97 7.42
C MET A 943 11.81 30.67 6.91
N ILE A 944 11.17 30.14 5.85
CA ILE A 944 9.86 30.63 5.40
C ILE A 944 8.79 30.34 6.44
N TYR A 945 8.77 29.14 7.02
CA TYR A 945 7.87 28.77 8.11
C TYR A 945 8.06 29.68 9.33
N LYS A 946 9.31 30.01 9.69
CA LYS A 946 9.63 31.00 10.74
C LYS A 946 9.09 32.38 10.43
N LYS A 947 9.16 32.84 9.17
CA LYS A 947 8.60 34.13 8.75
C LYS A 947 7.07 34.17 8.81
N MET A 948 6.40 33.08 8.43
CA MET A 948 4.93 33.00 8.41
C MET A 948 4.33 32.83 9.81
N TYR A 949 4.94 31.95 10.63
CA TYR A 949 4.33 31.47 11.88
C TYR A 949 5.14 31.79 13.14
N GLY A 950 6.33 32.38 13.00
CA GLY A 950 7.22 32.70 14.10
C GLY A 950 8.12 31.53 14.54
N LYS A 951 9.14 31.86 15.33
CA LYS A 951 10.18 30.93 15.78
C LYS A 951 9.64 29.75 16.60
N SER A 952 8.68 29.99 17.50
CA SER A 952 8.09 28.92 18.33
C SER A 952 7.50 27.80 17.49
N LYS A 953 6.73 28.17 16.45
CA LYS A 953 6.09 27.22 15.55
C LYS A 953 7.09 26.48 14.67
N MET A 954 8.13 27.17 14.21
CA MET A 954 9.24 26.53 13.50
C MET A 954 9.97 25.50 14.39
N LEU A 955 10.19 25.78 15.68
CA LEU A 955 10.81 24.82 16.61
C LEU A 955 9.91 23.60 16.87
N GLU A 956 8.60 23.79 17.04
CA GLU A 956 7.64 22.68 17.14
C GLU A 956 7.70 21.76 15.92
N ARG A 957 7.93 22.33 14.73
CA ARG A 957 8.09 21.59 13.46
C ARG A 957 9.46 20.93 13.36
N LEU A 958 10.52 21.60 13.79
CA LEU A 958 11.87 21.03 13.86
C LEU A 958 11.93 19.79 14.76
N ASP A 959 11.17 19.80 15.86
CA ASP A 959 11.04 18.64 16.76
C ASP A 959 10.41 17.42 16.07
N ILE A 960 9.50 17.62 15.11
CA ILE A 960 8.95 16.52 14.30
C ILE A 960 10.05 15.90 13.44
N HIS A 961 10.88 16.71 12.77
CA HIS A 961 12.02 16.21 12.00
C HIS A 961 13.05 15.51 12.89
N ARG A 962 13.33 16.06 14.07
CA ARG A 962 14.18 15.40 15.08
C ARG A 962 13.64 14.03 15.45
N GLN A 963 12.33 13.92 15.68
CA GLN A 963 11.69 12.63 15.96
C GLN A 963 11.77 11.65 14.77
N ILE A 964 11.65 12.12 13.52
CA ILE A 964 11.79 11.26 12.33
C ILE A 964 13.21 10.71 12.28
N TYR A 965 14.22 11.58 12.44
CA TYR A 965 15.62 11.18 12.48
C TYR A 965 15.89 10.18 13.62
N ASP A 966 15.37 10.45 14.83
CA ASP A 966 15.55 9.59 15.99
C ASP A 966 14.88 8.22 15.84
N ALA A 967 13.74 8.16 15.14
CA ALA A 967 13.06 6.90 14.85
C ALA A 967 13.84 6.02 13.88
N GLU A 968 14.47 6.62 12.85
CA GLU A 968 15.17 5.91 11.77
C GLU A 968 16.61 5.55 12.11
N LYS A 969 17.34 6.38 12.87
CA LYS A 969 18.77 6.18 13.15
C LYS A 969 19.11 4.86 13.86
N GLY A 970 18.17 4.27 14.60
CA GLY A 970 18.36 3.00 15.29
C GLY A 970 18.28 1.77 14.37
N PHE A 971 17.77 1.94 13.15
CA PHE A 971 17.63 0.88 12.13
C PHE A 971 18.75 0.89 11.08
N ASN A 972 19.64 1.90 11.11
CA ASN A 972 20.64 2.16 10.09
C ASN A 972 22.03 2.41 10.73
N GLU A 973 23.09 2.29 9.94
CA GLU A 973 24.45 2.67 10.30
C GLU A 973 24.56 4.17 10.60
N ASN A 974 25.50 4.53 11.48
CA ASN A 974 25.73 5.92 11.82
C ASN A 974 26.54 6.61 10.71
N ILE A 975 25.82 7.25 9.78
CA ILE A 975 26.38 7.92 8.62
C ILE A 975 26.37 9.44 8.83
N SER A 976 27.51 10.09 8.55
CA SER A 976 27.65 11.55 8.55
C SER A 976 26.68 12.20 7.55
N LEU A 977 26.15 13.36 7.89
CA LEU A 977 25.33 14.17 7.00
C LEU A 977 26.08 14.57 5.72
N LEU A 978 27.41 14.72 5.78
CA LEU A 978 28.26 15.00 4.61
C LEU A 978 28.28 13.86 3.59
N LYS A 979 27.83 12.67 3.98
CA LYS A 979 27.74 11.49 3.11
C LYS A 979 26.31 11.13 2.76
N ALA A 980 25.32 11.94 3.15
CA ALA A 980 23.91 11.65 2.90
C ALA A 980 23.61 11.46 1.40
N THR A 981 22.93 10.35 1.10
CA THR A 981 22.44 9.99 -0.24
C THR A 981 20.90 9.93 -0.24
N LYS A 982 20.29 9.74 -1.41
CA LYS A 982 18.83 9.55 -1.52
C LYS A 982 18.34 8.25 -0.87
N ASP A 983 19.21 7.29 -0.64
CA ASP A 983 18.89 6.04 0.08
C ASP A 983 18.67 6.30 1.57
N HIS A 984 19.11 7.46 2.07
CA HIS A 984 19.00 7.87 3.47
C HIS A 984 18.20 9.18 3.61
N PRO A 985 16.89 9.19 3.26
CA PRO A 985 16.09 10.42 3.29
C PRO A 985 15.97 11.02 4.70
N TYR A 986 16.01 10.20 5.76
CA TYR A 986 16.00 10.68 7.14
C TYR A 986 17.24 11.54 7.48
N LEU A 987 18.38 11.33 6.80
CA LEU A 987 19.56 12.18 6.92
C LEU A 987 19.40 13.46 6.09
N ALA A 988 19.13 13.33 4.80
CA ALA A 988 19.08 14.45 3.87
C ALA A 988 17.95 15.45 4.18
N TYR A 989 16.77 14.98 4.61
CA TYR A 989 15.65 15.86 4.95
C TYR A 989 15.65 16.23 6.43
N SER A 990 15.55 15.23 7.31
CA SER A 990 15.28 15.47 8.73
C SER A 990 16.52 15.89 9.53
N LYS A 991 17.63 15.13 9.48
CA LYS A 991 18.91 15.57 10.10
C LYS A 991 19.38 16.88 9.48
N GLY A 992 19.25 17.01 8.15
CA GLY A 992 19.51 18.24 7.41
C GLY A 992 18.78 19.46 7.98
N ALA A 993 17.45 19.40 8.11
CA ALA A 993 16.67 20.48 8.70
C ALA A 993 17.16 20.87 10.10
N VAL A 994 17.39 19.87 10.96
CA VAL A 994 17.87 20.07 12.34
C VAL A 994 19.23 20.77 12.35
N VAL A 995 20.20 20.25 11.60
CA VAL A 995 21.57 20.76 11.58
C VAL A 995 21.65 22.18 11.04
N PHE A 996 20.99 22.48 9.91
CA PHE A 996 21.06 23.82 9.32
C PHE A 996 20.32 24.89 10.14
N VAL A 997 19.21 24.52 10.81
CA VAL A 997 18.57 25.45 11.76
C VAL A 997 19.45 25.68 12.98
N GLU A 998 20.07 24.63 13.53
CA GLU A 998 20.99 24.75 14.67
C GLU A 998 22.23 25.60 14.32
N LEU A 999 22.78 25.42 13.11
CA LEU A 999 23.84 26.29 12.57
C LEU A 999 23.37 27.75 12.49
N SER A 1000 22.16 28.01 12.00
CA SER A 1000 21.63 29.38 11.90
C SER A 1000 21.49 30.06 13.26
N GLU A 1001 21.24 29.28 14.32
CA GLU A 1001 21.18 29.77 15.70
C GLU A 1001 22.57 29.96 16.31
N LEU A 1002 23.55 29.12 15.93
CA LEU A 1002 24.92 29.15 16.44
C LEU A 1002 25.74 30.31 15.88
N ILE A 1003 25.73 30.51 14.56
CA ILE A 1003 26.56 31.53 13.87
C ILE A 1003 25.75 32.73 13.35
N GLY A 1004 24.41 32.66 13.44
CA GLY A 1004 23.49 33.68 12.96
C GLY A 1004 22.98 33.41 11.53
N GLU A 1005 21.69 33.63 11.29
CA GLU A 1005 21.02 33.42 10.00
C GLU A 1005 21.68 34.21 8.86
N GLU A 1006 22.03 35.48 9.10
CA GLU A 1006 22.67 36.32 8.08
C GLU A 1006 24.04 35.77 7.65
N GLN A 1007 24.84 35.27 8.59
CA GLN A 1007 26.16 34.70 8.29
C GLN A 1007 26.04 33.36 7.55
N LEU A 1008 25.12 32.50 8.00
CA LEU A 1008 24.85 31.24 7.29
C LEU A 1008 24.34 31.53 5.87
N ASN A 1009 23.42 32.46 5.69
CA ASN A 1009 22.91 32.84 4.38
C ASN A 1009 23.99 33.45 3.49
N LEU A 1010 24.93 34.21 4.05
CA LEU A 1010 26.10 34.72 3.32
C LEU A 1010 27.02 33.58 2.85
N ALA A 1011 27.29 32.58 3.69
CA ALA A 1011 28.04 31.39 3.30
C ALA A 1011 27.34 30.63 2.16
N LEU A 1012 26.02 30.44 2.25
CA LEU A 1012 25.21 29.80 1.21
C LEU A 1012 25.22 30.57 -0.11
N LYS A 1013 25.17 31.91 -0.06
CA LYS A 1013 25.28 32.78 -1.23
C LYS A 1013 26.64 32.65 -1.92
N ASN A 1014 27.71 32.60 -1.14
CA ASN A 1014 29.07 32.47 -1.65
C ASN A 1014 29.30 31.09 -2.25
N PHE A 1015 28.82 30.04 -1.58
CA PHE A 1015 28.76 28.68 -2.11
C PHE A 1015 28.05 28.64 -3.48
N LEU A 1016 26.82 29.16 -3.57
CA LEU A 1016 26.08 29.20 -4.82
C LEU A 1016 26.83 29.96 -5.92
N THR A 1017 27.42 31.12 -5.60
CA THR A 1017 28.13 31.94 -6.58
C THR A 1017 29.37 31.23 -7.14
N LYS A 1018 30.10 30.49 -6.29
CA LYS A 1018 31.30 29.72 -6.67
C LYS A 1018 30.96 28.46 -7.48
N HIS A 1019 29.76 27.89 -7.30
CA HIS A 1019 29.42 26.56 -7.83
C HIS A 1019 28.25 26.50 -8.82
N LYS A 1020 27.51 27.60 -9.03
CA LYS A 1020 26.48 27.64 -10.07
C LYS A 1020 27.08 27.40 -11.46
N HIS A 1021 26.32 26.75 -12.34
CA HIS A 1021 26.72 26.55 -13.73
C HIS A 1021 27.16 27.89 -14.38
N PRO A 1022 28.28 27.93 -15.15
CA PRO A 1022 29.09 26.81 -15.67
C PRO A 1022 30.29 26.41 -14.80
N ASN A 1023 30.30 26.76 -13.51
CA ASN A 1023 31.38 26.37 -12.60
C ASN A 1023 31.36 24.87 -12.28
N ALA A 1024 32.40 24.39 -11.61
CA ALA A 1024 32.52 22.99 -11.25
C ALA A 1024 31.42 22.54 -10.26
N LYS A 1025 30.88 21.34 -10.52
CA LYS A 1025 29.88 20.69 -9.68
C LYS A 1025 30.34 20.63 -8.21
N PRO A 1026 29.53 21.12 -7.25
CA PRO A 1026 29.91 21.12 -5.85
C PRO A 1026 29.82 19.74 -5.21
N ILE A 1027 30.57 19.57 -4.12
CA ILE A 1027 30.47 18.44 -3.18
C ILE A 1027 30.15 18.95 -1.77
N SER A 1028 29.70 18.06 -0.87
CA SER A 1028 29.25 18.45 0.48
C SER A 1028 30.32 19.19 1.31
N THR A 1029 31.60 18.85 1.14
CA THR A 1029 32.72 19.50 1.83
C THR A 1029 33.01 20.93 1.33
N ASP A 1030 32.62 21.27 0.10
CA ASP A 1030 32.74 22.64 -0.41
C ASP A 1030 31.85 23.57 0.43
N LEU A 1031 30.61 23.16 0.68
CA LEU A 1031 29.69 23.91 1.52
C LEU A 1031 30.17 24.02 2.97
N LEU A 1032 30.65 22.92 3.55
CA LEU A 1032 31.21 22.95 4.91
C LEU A 1032 32.38 23.95 5.02
N THR A 1033 33.23 24.01 3.98
CA THR A 1033 34.35 24.96 3.93
C THR A 1033 33.84 26.40 3.92
N GLU A 1034 32.84 26.73 3.10
CA GLU A 1034 32.24 28.07 3.08
C GLU A 1034 31.63 28.47 4.44
N ILE A 1035 30.96 27.53 5.13
CA ILE A 1035 30.38 27.78 6.46
C ILE A 1035 31.49 28.07 7.48
N ILE A 1036 32.58 27.29 7.46
CA ILE A 1036 33.73 27.49 8.35
C ILE A 1036 34.39 28.86 8.09
N GLU A 1037 34.61 29.23 6.83
CA GLU A 1037 35.22 30.51 6.44
C GLU A 1037 34.42 31.74 6.93
N HIS A 1038 33.10 31.60 7.07
CA HIS A 1038 32.19 32.67 7.51
C HIS A 1038 31.75 32.52 8.97
N SER A 1039 32.45 31.69 9.76
CA SER A 1039 32.19 31.51 11.19
C SER A 1039 33.43 31.80 12.03
N ASP A 1040 33.20 32.25 13.27
CA ASP A 1040 34.26 32.48 14.26
C ASP A 1040 34.96 31.15 14.60
N GLU A 1041 36.29 31.16 14.70
CA GLU A 1041 37.13 29.97 14.98
C GLU A 1041 36.66 29.19 16.21
N LYS A 1042 36.09 29.88 17.20
CA LYS A 1042 35.56 29.24 18.41
C LYS A 1042 34.43 28.23 18.15
N TYR A 1043 33.70 28.37 17.03
CA TYR A 1043 32.58 27.49 16.68
C TYR A 1043 32.99 26.35 15.71
N HIS A 1044 34.20 26.36 15.16
CA HIS A 1044 34.60 25.40 14.11
C HIS A 1044 34.50 23.93 14.54
N ALA A 1045 34.83 23.63 15.81
CA ALA A 1045 34.73 22.27 16.33
C ALA A 1045 33.27 21.81 16.49
N GLU A 1046 32.40 22.70 16.95
CA GLU A 1046 30.96 22.45 17.14
C GLU A 1046 30.26 22.29 15.78
N ILE A 1047 30.58 23.15 14.80
CA ILE A 1047 30.07 23.05 13.43
C ILE A 1047 30.38 21.68 12.83
N LYS A 1048 31.64 21.22 12.92
CA LYS A 1048 32.02 19.89 12.38
C LYS A 1048 31.25 18.77 13.06
N LEU A 1049 31.04 18.85 14.37
CA LEU A 1049 30.31 17.85 15.13
C LEU A 1049 28.84 17.72 14.70
N LEU A 1050 28.19 18.81 14.29
CA LEU A 1050 26.80 18.77 13.81
C LEU A 1050 26.62 17.94 12.53
N PHE A 1051 27.66 17.87 11.69
CA PHE A 1051 27.62 17.09 10.45
C PHE A 1051 27.95 15.61 10.65
N GLU A 1052 28.69 15.23 11.69
CA GLU A 1052 28.91 13.84 12.09
C GLU A 1052 27.63 13.21 12.65
#